data_AF-A0A928DUN2-F1
#
_entry.id   AF-A0A928DUN2-F1
#
_cell.length_a   1.000
_cell.length_b   1.000
_cell.length_c   1.000
_cell.angle_alpha   90.00
_cell.angle_beta   90.00
_cell.angle_gamma   90.00
#
_symmetry.space_group_name_H-M   'P 1'
#
loop_
_entity.id
_entity.type
_entity.pdbx_description
1 polymer ?
#
loop_
_entity_poly.entity_id
_entity_poly.type
_entity_poly.pdbx_seq_one_letter_code
_entity_poly.pdbx_strand_id
1 'polypeptide(L)'
;MNAHGMDAHSTQAYGTSGASKESSEAVPASAADGLGAGSSSQEGTGGSESGEVSTHSEVSRPSPMENGPHIEEAVKAPEGNGLLGVKGAVSVRSILEQMMSVYRNAQTYRDQGEIRVSWTQNGNPHERRVVYRTNFQRPNHLFLEVNQTGILADGKTFWAYTSEMPGLLLERECPKELGILDILCERELYWAVTDVESNRFSYLPPPLVLLLSEDPLLTFLHEAEQSRISLLTEDQWEGKRCFRISLLRGECEQTIFWIDAESFLLRRVELPRQVLQSENEAGNEEMVVTLDFNGAEVDWTGVLEMSVPANSIVVSSFTQPQMELLGTVFPDFQFTLLKKGEAAPTGTGDGSENGSENGSENAALETPALTSPETARPETARPETARPETARPETARPETAPYSELQEQTESRVLPESLTNVQSAPLTKKSFAGKTVFLFFWSVYETNIFHFQDMEQLFQEVRVMPNVSLLGVNVDSPEMSTEKILAASETFGLTCPIARDASGKIAQMLRNGETFSCFLLDAQGVVQYCDTLSLFHPNRRFSEFVHRAASGESLFQERILELKRAEADYQETIRLWVENGIFLKETETEKIEITEPRIEPASEPVACRKKELWVSETLYSPTSILPEPEKKRILVLENGNSVAVLDPLGKVAERHLLPIPEDEFLETLRSVETSAGTVYAAIGKRIFLFDASWNPKTVYPPMQNDDVPHADGESVSKARKTHGAVSDVLLGDWDRDGEPELYAAFWEEEAFLKLSLTGEVMAVGEGVSNVFQIAGMKNLEKPELKVIDQSGAISTFSPKDLELKGVQAIPQRTLCSLKVHDFGVDGNEEMAGIALGVRVKFKAVGVTLDGKELWNLDLPNYAYQRKIEKILPLYMDSESEVRTGWLVIGPDSSLHLMEPTGMLIDEFHFGKLITGAASCVFDGRPCLFLAAPDSVTALEIGR
;
A
#
# COMPACT_ATOMS: atom_id res chain seq x y z
N MET A 1 -9.41 -25.66 31.45
CA MET A 1 -10.06 -26.10 32.70
C MET A 1 -11.56 -26.31 32.45
N ASN A 2 -12.23 -27.10 33.29
CA ASN A 2 -13.67 -27.45 33.29
C ASN A 2 -14.59 -26.31 32.80
N ALA A 3 -15.48 -26.47 31.81
CA ALA A 3 -16.66 -27.35 31.68
C ALA A 3 -17.94 -26.79 32.34
N HIS A 4 -19.02 -26.67 31.54
CA HIS A 4 -20.49 -26.63 31.80
C HIS A 4 -21.16 -26.33 30.42
N GLY A 5 -22.37 -26.74 30.05
CA GLY A 5 -23.43 -27.54 30.67
C GLY A 5 -24.68 -27.47 29.76
N MET A 6 -25.45 -28.56 29.63
CA MET A 6 -26.57 -28.71 28.67
C MET A 6 -27.92 -28.12 29.16
N ASP A 7 -28.92 -28.25 28.28
CA ASP A 7 -30.38 -28.16 28.44
C ASP A 7 -31.01 -26.76 28.20
N ALA A 8 -31.84 -26.52 27.17
CA ALA A 8 -33.01 -27.22 26.59
C ALA A 8 -34.36 -26.75 27.17
N HIS A 9 -35.18 -26.11 26.32
CA HIS A 9 -36.63 -26.00 26.53
C HIS A 9 -37.38 -26.04 25.20
N SER A 10 -38.34 -26.96 25.12
CA SER A 10 -39.24 -27.18 23.99
C SER A 10 -40.61 -26.54 24.22
N THR A 11 -41.25 -26.01 23.18
CA THR A 11 -42.72 -25.81 23.18
C THR A 11 -43.36 -26.22 21.85
N GLN A 12 -44.39 -27.06 21.97
CA GLN A 12 -45.35 -27.51 20.95
C GLN A 12 -46.28 -26.36 20.47
N ALA A 13 -47.22 -26.50 19.51
CA ALA A 13 -47.37 -27.29 18.28
C ALA A 13 -48.75 -26.95 17.67
N TYR A 14 -48.89 -26.92 16.33
CA TYR A 14 -50.13 -27.07 15.53
C TYR A 14 -49.62 -27.48 14.12
N GLY A 15 -50.09 -28.52 13.41
CA GLY A 15 -51.48 -28.87 13.07
C GLY A 15 -51.91 -28.09 11.83
N THR A 16 -52.29 -28.63 10.66
CA THR A 16 -52.67 -30.02 10.28
C THR A 16 -52.65 -30.23 8.75
N SER A 17 -52.33 -31.46 8.31
CA SER A 17 -52.83 -32.19 7.11
C SER A 17 -53.13 -31.49 5.76
N GLY A 18 -52.52 -32.01 4.69
CA GLY A 18 -53.06 -32.02 3.33
C GLY A 18 -52.49 -33.22 2.56
N ALA A 19 -53.34 -34.08 1.99
CA ALA A 19 -52.92 -35.38 1.43
C ALA A 19 -53.49 -35.67 0.03
N SER A 20 -52.67 -36.24 -0.85
CA SER A 20 -53.03 -37.07 -2.02
C SER A 20 -51.77 -37.88 -2.38
N LYS A 21 -51.70 -39.21 -2.54
CA LYS A 21 -52.54 -40.18 -3.30
C LYS A 21 -52.61 -39.85 -4.80
N GLU A 22 -52.37 -40.77 -5.74
CA GLU A 22 -52.12 -42.22 -5.64
C GLU A 22 -51.55 -42.82 -6.95
N SER A 23 -51.09 -44.09 -6.89
CA SER A 23 -51.13 -45.12 -7.95
C SER A 23 -50.20 -45.02 -9.19
N SER A 24 -49.65 -46.11 -9.77
CA SER A 24 -49.58 -47.53 -9.35
C SER A 24 -48.75 -48.42 -10.31
N GLU A 25 -48.05 -49.43 -9.76
CA GLU A 25 -47.94 -50.84 -10.25
C GLU A 25 -47.33 -51.18 -11.65
N ALA A 26 -46.69 -52.34 -11.93
CA ALA A 26 -46.17 -53.45 -11.09
C ALA A 26 -45.25 -54.43 -11.92
N VAL A 27 -44.14 -54.93 -11.34
CA VAL A 27 -43.80 -56.35 -10.94
C VAL A 27 -44.23 -57.53 -11.87
N PRO A 28 -43.62 -58.76 -11.96
CA PRO A 28 -42.31 -59.34 -11.51
C PRO A 28 -41.51 -60.21 -12.56
N ALA A 29 -40.38 -60.81 -12.12
CA ALA A 29 -40.10 -62.28 -12.09
C ALA A 29 -38.87 -62.83 -12.84
N SER A 30 -37.97 -63.52 -12.11
CA SER A 30 -37.83 -64.99 -12.12
C SER A 30 -36.60 -65.46 -11.30
N ALA A 31 -36.57 -66.73 -10.92
CA ALA A 31 -35.47 -67.39 -10.19
C ALA A 31 -34.95 -68.60 -10.97
N ALA A 32 -33.69 -69.00 -10.75
CA ALA A 32 -33.18 -70.32 -11.13
C ALA A 32 -31.93 -70.71 -10.31
N ASP A 33 -31.84 -72.00 -9.97
CA ASP A 33 -30.74 -72.63 -9.23
C ASP A 33 -29.45 -72.83 -10.04
N GLY A 34 -28.34 -73.14 -9.37
CA GLY A 34 -27.07 -73.52 -10.02
C GLY A 34 -26.01 -74.11 -9.08
N LEU A 35 -26.01 -75.43 -8.90
CA LEU A 35 -25.01 -76.18 -8.12
C LEU A 35 -23.65 -76.28 -8.84
N GLY A 36 -22.54 -76.32 -8.09
CA GLY A 36 -21.22 -76.68 -8.62
C GLY A 36 -20.13 -76.74 -7.55
N ALA A 37 -19.59 -77.93 -7.26
CA ALA A 37 -18.56 -78.17 -6.23
C ALA A 37 -17.34 -78.94 -6.78
N GLY A 38 -16.19 -78.78 -6.12
CA GLY A 38 -14.91 -79.48 -6.36
C GLY A 38 -13.73 -78.52 -6.10
N SER A 39 -12.81 -78.70 -5.14
CA SER A 39 -12.02 -79.89 -4.78
C SER A 39 -11.15 -80.38 -5.95
N SER A 40 -9.85 -80.67 -5.83
CA SER A 40 -8.98 -80.78 -4.65
C SER A 40 -7.49 -80.92 -5.06
N SER A 41 -6.59 -80.33 -4.25
CA SER A 41 -5.34 -80.92 -3.70
C SER A 41 -4.31 -81.74 -4.52
N GLN A 42 -3.05 -81.52 -4.11
CA GLN A 42 -1.92 -82.47 -3.95
C GLN A 42 -0.94 -82.77 -5.11
N GLU A 43 0.35 -82.60 -4.74
CA GLU A 43 1.54 -83.43 -5.03
C GLU A 43 2.04 -83.58 -6.50
N GLY A 44 3.35 -83.60 -6.78
CA GLY A 44 4.52 -83.43 -5.92
C GLY A 44 5.83 -83.88 -6.59
N THR A 45 6.98 -83.63 -5.93
CA THR A 45 8.37 -84.06 -6.28
C THR A 45 9.07 -83.38 -7.48
N GLY A 46 10.36 -83.02 -7.42
CA GLY A 46 11.28 -83.01 -6.27
C GLY A 46 12.77 -82.69 -6.61
N GLY A 47 13.56 -82.33 -5.57
CA GLY A 47 15.04 -82.25 -5.56
C GLY A 47 15.69 -80.94 -6.06
N SER A 48 16.80 -80.44 -5.50
CA SER A 48 17.56 -80.79 -4.28
C SER A 48 18.68 -79.75 -3.98
N GLU A 49 18.89 -79.40 -2.70
CA GLU A 49 20.18 -78.96 -2.06
C GLU A 49 20.93 -77.70 -2.59
N SER A 50 21.65 -76.87 -1.80
CA SER A 50 21.84 -76.74 -0.33
C SER A 50 22.55 -75.39 0.02
N GLY A 51 22.61 -75.00 1.31
CA GLY A 51 23.37 -73.85 1.85
C GLY A 51 22.51 -72.64 2.27
N GLU A 52 21.88 -72.59 3.46
CA GLU A 52 22.45 -72.26 4.81
C GLU A 52 22.95 -70.81 4.95
N VAL A 53 22.76 -70.00 6.02
CA VAL A 53 22.07 -70.05 7.35
C VAL A 53 22.13 -68.61 7.95
N SER A 54 21.22 -68.03 8.77
CA SER A 54 19.82 -68.31 9.18
C SER A 54 19.15 -67.10 9.91
N THR A 55 17.84 -66.92 9.73
CA THR A 55 16.79 -66.48 10.71
C THR A 55 16.85 -65.16 11.52
N HIS A 56 15.80 -64.32 11.35
CA HIS A 56 14.72 -63.94 12.31
C HIS A 56 15.03 -63.71 13.83
N SER A 57 14.36 -62.82 14.60
CA SER A 57 13.26 -61.86 14.36
C SER A 57 13.13 -60.86 15.54
N GLU A 58 12.19 -59.92 15.43
CA GLU A 58 11.85 -58.79 16.33
C GLU A 58 11.56 -59.07 17.84
N VAL A 59 11.54 -57.96 18.61
CA VAL A 59 10.65 -57.60 19.75
C VAL A 59 11.32 -57.27 21.12
N SER A 60 11.09 -56.00 21.55
CA SER A 60 11.06 -55.44 22.93
C SER A 60 12.33 -55.05 23.71
N ARG A 61 12.21 -53.90 24.40
CA ARG A 61 13.15 -53.24 25.35
C ARG A 61 13.24 -54.01 26.69
N PRO A 62 14.36 -53.93 27.45
CA PRO A 62 14.50 -52.85 28.46
C PRO A 62 15.94 -52.31 28.72
N SER A 63 16.04 -51.18 29.41
CA SER A 63 17.26 -50.60 30.06
C SER A 63 17.57 -51.32 31.41
N PRO A 64 18.52 -50.91 32.32
CA PRO A 64 19.47 -49.77 32.34
C PRO A 64 20.90 -50.07 32.93
N MET A 65 21.67 -49.00 33.28
CA MET A 65 22.78 -48.94 34.27
C MET A 65 24.15 -49.60 33.88
N GLU A 66 25.34 -49.17 34.34
CA GLU A 66 25.75 -48.17 35.35
C GLU A 66 27.24 -47.72 35.24
N ASN A 67 27.63 -46.73 36.07
CA ASN A 67 28.98 -46.39 36.60
C ASN A 67 29.95 -45.46 35.81
N GLY A 68 30.23 -44.29 36.42
CA GLY A 68 31.43 -43.46 36.20
C GLY A 68 32.64 -43.93 37.05
N PRO A 69 33.75 -43.16 37.14
CA PRO A 69 33.74 -41.84 37.82
C PRO A 69 34.68 -40.75 37.20
N HIS A 70 34.84 -39.62 37.91
CA HIS A 70 35.60 -38.41 37.57
C HIS A 70 37.15 -38.52 37.60
N ILE A 71 37.82 -37.50 37.01
CA ILE A 71 38.95 -36.66 37.53
C ILE A 71 40.14 -36.43 36.54
N GLU A 72 40.48 -35.14 36.41
CA GLU A 72 41.76 -34.46 36.02
C GLU A 72 42.30 -34.34 34.57
N GLU A 73 42.87 -33.15 34.36
CA GLU A 73 43.63 -32.64 33.20
C GLU A 73 45.08 -33.14 33.20
N ALA A 74 45.76 -33.13 32.04
CA ALA A 74 47.04 -32.41 31.86
C ALA A 74 47.70 -32.55 30.46
N VAL A 75 47.83 -31.42 29.75
CA VAL A 75 49.10 -30.87 29.19
C VAL A 75 50.05 -31.79 28.38
N LYS A 76 50.25 -31.52 27.06
CA LYS A 76 51.32 -30.64 26.51
C LYS A 76 51.38 -30.59 24.96
N ALA A 77 52.02 -29.55 24.43
CA ALA A 77 52.18 -29.22 23.00
C ALA A 77 53.35 -29.93 22.28
N PRO A 78 53.53 -29.65 20.97
CA PRO A 78 54.86 -29.33 20.46
C PRO A 78 54.94 -27.99 19.71
N GLU A 79 55.92 -27.16 20.11
CA GLU A 79 56.60 -26.21 19.23
C GLU A 79 57.50 -27.00 18.25
N GLY A 80 57.94 -26.52 17.09
CA GLY A 80 57.72 -25.25 16.40
C GLY A 80 58.80 -25.09 15.31
N ASN A 81 58.52 -24.34 14.25
CA ASN A 81 59.55 -23.83 13.33
C ASN A 81 59.02 -22.56 12.65
N GLY A 82 59.64 -21.42 12.94
CA GLY A 82 59.30 -20.14 12.30
C GLY A 82 59.97 -19.99 10.93
N LEU A 83 60.00 -18.83 10.29
CA LEU A 83 59.43 -17.52 10.62
C LEU A 83 59.65 -16.64 9.36
N LEU A 84 58.67 -15.85 8.89
CA LEU A 84 58.86 -14.52 8.26
C LEU A 84 57.56 -13.97 7.62
N GLY A 85 56.91 -13.05 8.33
CA GLY A 85 56.21 -11.88 7.76
C GLY A 85 54.88 -12.07 7.01
N VAL A 86 53.76 -11.92 7.71
CA VAL A 86 52.85 -10.73 7.65
C VAL A 86 52.04 -10.72 8.95
N LYS A 87 51.81 -9.54 9.57
CA LYS A 87 50.86 -9.42 10.70
C LYS A 87 49.44 -9.59 10.15
N GLY A 88 48.69 -10.58 10.66
CA GLY A 88 47.30 -10.80 10.24
C GLY A 88 46.45 -9.55 10.46
N ALA A 89 45.90 -8.99 9.38
CA ALA A 89 44.96 -7.89 9.46
C ALA A 89 43.61 -8.38 9.97
N VAL A 90 43.05 -7.71 10.98
CA VAL A 90 41.69 -7.96 11.44
C VAL A 90 40.73 -7.53 10.33
N SER A 91 39.86 -8.42 9.86
CA SER A 91 38.88 -8.10 8.81
C SER A 91 37.65 -7.43 9.41
N VAL A 92 37.00 -6.54 8.66
CA VAL A 92 35.75 -5.87 9.08
C VAL A 92 34.69 -6.87 9.50
N ARG A 93 34.52 -7.93 8.69
CA ARG A 93 33.60 -9.04 8.97
C ARG A 93 33.85 -9.69 10.33
N SER A 94 35.11 -9.95 10.67
CA SER A 94 35.49 -10.54 11.96
C SER A 94 35.18 -9.63 13.15
N ILE A 95 35.21 -8.30 12.98
CA ILE A 95 34.84 -7.34 14.03
C ILE A 95 33.32 -7.33 14.24
N LEU A 96 32.53 -7.30 13.15
CA LEU A 96 31.07 -7.33 13.20
C LEU A 96 30.55 -8.65 13.79
N GLU A 97 31.09 -9.79 13.36
CA GLU A 97 30.73 -11.12 13.91
C GLU A 97 31.07 -11.23 15.41
N GLN A 98 32.19 -10.64 15.87
CA GLN A 98 32.53 -10.59 17.30
C GLN A 98 31.59 -9.67 18.09
N MET A 99 31.22 -8.50 17.56
CA MET A 99 30.22 -7.62 18.17
C MET A 99 28.89 -8.37 18.36
N MET A 100 28.34 -9.00 17.30
CA MET A 100 27.12 -9.81 17.41
C MET A 100 27.24 -10.90 18.49
N SER A 101 28.39 -11.59 18.54
CA SER A 101 28.64 -12.64 19.51
C SER A 101 28.65 -12.15 20.95
N VAL A 102 29.07 -10.91 21.23
CA VAL A 102 29.01 -10.33 22.58
C VAL A 102 27.55 -10.11 23.00
N TYR A 103 26.75 -9.40 22.20
CA TYR A 103 25.36 -9.10 22.55
C TYR A 103 24.46 -10.36 22.58
N ARG A 104 24.67 -11.32 21.68
CA ARG A 104 23.89 -12.56 21.66
C ARG A 104 24.10 -13.41 22.92
N ASN A 105 25.31 -13.43 23.48
CA ASN A 105 25.63 -14.23 24.68
C ASN A 105 25.42 -13.49 26.01
N ALA A 106 25.41 -12.15 25.99
CA ALA A 106 25.19 -11.32 27.17
C ALA A 106 23.91 -11.72 27.92
N GLN A 107 24.02 -11.87 29.25
CA GLN A 107 22.86 -12.09 30.11
C GLN A 107 22.20 -10.78 30.50
N THR A 108 23.00 -9.72 30.60
CA THR A 108 22.53 -8.34 30.81
C THR A 108 23.30 -7.38 29.89
N TYR A 109 22.64 -6.34 29.38
CA TYR A 109 23.25 -5.19 28.68
C TYR A 109 22.62 -3.86 29.13
N ARG A 110 23.42 -2.85 29.49
CA ARG A 110 22.94 -1.49 29.79
C ARG A 110 23.76 -0.39 29.12
N ASP A 111 23.12 0.75 28.86
CA ASP A 111 23.77 2.01 28.46
C ASP A 111 23.08 3.25 29.07
N GLN A 112 23.56 4.43 28.71
CA GLN A 112 22.84 5.71 28.79
C GLN A 112 22.80 6.32 27.38
N GLY A 113 22.09 5.63 26.47
CA GLY A 113 21.99 6.02 25.06
C GLY A 113 21.36 7.41 24.84
N GLU A 114 21.96 8.19 23.95
CA GLU A 114 21.45 9.48 23.49
C GLU A 114 21.53 9.58 21.95
N ILE A 115 20.48 10.07 21.29
CA ILE A 115 20.59 10.63 19.93
C ILE A 115 21.01 12.08 20.08
N ARG A 116 22.09 12.46 19.41
CA ARG A 116 22.55 13.84 19.32
C ARG A 116 22.34 14.36 17.90
N VAL A 117 21.59 15.44 17.79
CA VAL A 117 21.33 16.16 16.54
C VAL A 117 22.03 17.50 16.63
N SER A 118 22.95 17.79 15.73
CA SER A 118 23.70 19.05 15.69
C SER A 118 23.59 19.69 14.31
N TRP A 119 23.26 20.98 14.24
CA TRP A 119 23.18 21.74 12.99
C TRP A 119 23.72 23.15 13.19
N THR A 120 23.98 23.87 12.11
CA THR A 120 24.39 25.29 12.16
C THR A 120 23.30 26.13 11.54
N GLN A 121 22.68 27.05 12.28
CA GLN A 121 21.64 27.95 11.79
C GLN A 121 22.11 29.41 11.79
N ASN A 122 22.10 30.06 10.63
CA ASN A 122 22.64 31.41 10.41
C ASN A 122 24.09 31.58 10.95
N GLY A 123 24.90 30.53 10.86
CA GLY A 123 26.27 30.49 11.38
C GLY A 123 26.40 30.21 12.89
N ASN A 124 25.30 30.05 13.64
CA ASN A 124 25.31 29.66 15.05
C ASN A 124 25.14 28.14 15.20
N PRO A 125 25.91 27.46 16.06
CA PRO A 125 25.72 26.03 16.32
C PRO A 125 24.51 25.78 17.23
N HIS A 126 23.71 24.79 16.88
CA HIS A 126 22.58 24.28 17.66
C HIS A 126 22.75 22.78 17.91
N GLU A 127 22.31 22.31 19.08
CA GLU A 127 22.32 20.90 19.48
C GLU A 127 21.00 20.55 20.16
N ARG A 128 20.37 19.45 19.75
CA ARG A 128 19.28 18.78 20.46
C ARG A 128 19.71 17.37 20.84
N ARG A 129 19.21 16.89 21.98
CA ARG A 129 19.42 15.53 22.45
C ARG A 129 18.08 14.85 22.68
N VAL A 130 18.02 13.56 22.37
CA VAL A 130 16.86 12.70 22.57
C VAL A 130 17.32 11.49 23.37
N VAL A 131 16.58 11.11 24.41
CA VAL A 131 16.90 9.91 25.22
C VAL A 131 16.72 8.67 24.36
N TYR A 132 17.63 7.71 24.48
CA TYR A 132 17.69 6.51 23.63
C TYR A 132 18.26 5.30 24.40
N ARG A 133 17.82 5.16 25.65
CA ARG A 133 18.43 4.28 26.67
C ARG A 133 17.89 2.87 26.61
N THR A 134 18.80 1.88 26.65
CA THR A 134 18.45 0.46 26.73
C THR A 134 19.13 -0.22 27.93
N ASN A 135 18.32 -0.80 28.82
CA ASN A 135 18.78 -1.71 29.88
C ASN A 135 17.99 -3.03 29.77
N PHE A 136 18.66 -4.14 29.50
CA PHE A 136 18.02 -5.43 29.24
C PHE A 136 18.65 -6.56 30.06
N GLN A 137 17.81 -7.47 30.57
CA GLN A 137 18.24 -8.70 31.26
C GLN A 137 17.40 -9.88 30.76
N ARG A 138 18.07 -10.95 30.34
CA ARG A 138 17.41 -12.16 29.84
C ARG A 138 16.65 -12.90 30.96
N PRO A 139 15.51 -13.56 30.65
CA PRO A 139 14.90 -13.66 29.31
C PRO A 139 13.92 -12.50 28.98
N ASN A 140 13.45 -11.75 29.98
CA ASN A 140 12.25 -10.92 29.83
C ASN A 140 12.21 -9.66 30.73
N HIS A 141 13.36 -9.10 31.10
CA HIS A 141 13.43 -7.83 31.82
C HIS A 141 13.97 -6.72 30.89
N LEU A 142 13.27 -5.60 30.81
CA LEU A 142 13.62 -4.47 29.96
C LEU A 142 13.27 -3.15 30.64
N PHE A 143 14.18 -2.18 30.55
CA PHE A 143 13.85 -0.77 30.60
C PHE A 143 14.35 -0.15 29.30
N LEU A 144 13.44 0.40 28.52
CA LEU A 144 13.68 1.08 27.25
C LEU A 144 13.06 2.47 27.34
N GLU A 145 13.83 3.50 27.01
CA GLU A 145 13.35 4.89 27.01
C GLU A 145 13.83 5.58 25.73
N VAL A 146 12.87 5.96 24.88
CA VAL A 146 13.11 6.57 23.57
C VAL A 146 12.25 7.83 23.49
N ASN A 147 12.89 8.99 23.35
CA ASN A 147 12.23 10.30 23.37
C ASN A 147 11.37 10.52 24.64
N GLN A 148 10.04 10.41 24.53
CA GLN A 148 9.08 10.51 25.64
C GLN A 148 8.32 9.19 25.90
N THR A 149 8.76 8.11 25.25
CA THR A 149 8.19 6.76 25.33
C THR A 149 9.02 5.91 26.28
N GLY A 150 8.37 5.24 27.23
CA GLY A 150 8.99 4.30 28.14
C GLY A 150 8.33 2.93 28.07
N ILE A 151 9.15 1.87 27.95
CA ILE A 151 8.72 0.47 27.97
C ILE A 151 9.48 -0.24 29.11
N LEU A 152 8.72 -0.94 29.95
CA LEU A 152 9.17 -1.49 31.23
C LEU A 152 8.66 -2.92 31.39
N ALA A 153 9.55 -3.91 31.48
CA ALA A 153 9.23 -5.31 31.76
C ALA A 153 10.00 -5.79 32.98
N ASP A 154 9.29 -6.31 34.00
CA ASP A 154 9.88 -6.87 35.24
C ASP A 154 9.88 -8.42 35.27
N GLY A 155 9.65 -9.03 34.11
CA GLY A 155 9.49 -10.46 33.94
C GLY A 155 8.17 -11.06 34.43
N LYS A 156 7.22 -10.25 34.93
CA LYS A 156 5.84 -10.64 35.23
C LYS A 156 4.82 -9.76 34.52
N THR A 157 5.07 -8.45 34.51
CA THR A 157 4.22 -7.44 33.91
C THR A 157 5.03 -6.61 32.93
N PHE A 158 4.40 -6.29 31.81
CA PHE A 158 4.88 -5.35 30.81
C PHE A 158 4.06 -4.08 30.94
N TRP A 159 4.73 -2.95 31.12
CA TRP A 159 4.13 -1.63 31.12
C TRP A 159 4.71 -0.78 30.00
N ALA A 160 3.90 0.13 29.46
CA ALA A 160 4.37 1.14 28.53
C ALA A 160 3.61 2.46 28.66
N TYR A 161 4.27 3.56 28.30
CA TYR A 161 3.67 4.89 28.16
C TYR A 161 4.33 5.64 27.00
N THR A 162 3.61 6.60 26.42
CA THR A 162 4.08 7.41 25.28
C THR A 162 3.45 8.81 25.30
N SER A 163 4.12 9.79 24.68
CA SER A 163 3.59 11.12 24.39
C SER A 163 2.28 11.09 23.59
N GLU A 164 2.12 10.10 22.71
CA GLU A 164 0.96 9.96 21.83
C GLU A 164 -0.34 9.62 22.58
N MET A 165 -0.21 9.05 23.78
CA MET A 165 -1.33 8.58 24.61
C MET A 165 -1.16 9.11 26.05
N PRO A 166 -1.17 10.43 26.26
CA PRO A 166 -0.70 11.04 27.49
C PRO A 166 -1.59 10.69 28.68
N GLY A 167 -0.95 10.36 29.80
CA GLY A 167 -1.62 9.95 31.04
C GLY A 167 -2.20 8.53 31.02
N LEU A 168 -1.98 7.74 29.97
CA LEU A 168 -2.23 6.30 29.97
C LEU A 168 -0.97 5.52 30.37
N LEU A 169 -1.18 4.38 31.02
CA LEU A 169 -0.17 3.36 31.28
C LEU A 169 -0.72 2.03 30.78
N LEU A 170 -0.14 1.49 29.72
CA LEU A 170 -0.41 0.13 29.28
C LEU A 170 0.05 -0.84 30.37
N GLU A 171 -0.73 -1.88 30.66
CA GLU A 171 -0.37 -3.00 31.53
C GLU A 171 -0.80 -4.32 30.87
N ARG A 172 0.18 -5.20 30.61
CA ARG A 172 0.01 -6.52 29.98
C ARG A 172 0.83 -7.57 30.74
N GLU A 173 0.47 -8.85 30.60
CA GLU A 173 1.32 -9.94 31.10
C GLU A 173 2.66 -9.93 30.36
N CYS A 174 3.78 -10.02 31.08
CA CYS A 174 5.10 -10.08 30.47
C CYS A 174 5.31 -11.45 29.79
N PRO A 175 5.79 -11.50 28.54
CA PRO A 175 6.09 -12.77 27.88
C PRO A 175 7.23 -13.51 28.62
N LYS A 176 7.31 -14.82 28.44
CA LYS A 176 8.35 -15.66 29.07
C LYS A 176 9.76 -15.34 28.57
N GLU A 177 9.84 -14.89 27.32
CA GLU A 177 11.03 -14.40 26.65
C GLU A 177 10.58 -13.21 25.82
N LEU A 178 11.26 -12.07 25.95
CA LEU A 178 10.83 -10.81 25.34
C LEU A 178 11.42 -10.69 23.93
N GLY A 179 10.56 -10.59 22.92
CA GLY A 179 10.94 -10.35 21.52
C GLY A 179 10.64 -8.92 21.06
N ILE A 180 11.01 -8.62 19.82
CA ILE A 180 10.71 -7.33 19.18
C ILE A 180 9.19 -7.12 19.02
N LEU A 181 8.43 -8.19 18.76
CA LEU A 181 6.96 -8.15 18.67
C LEU A 181 6.29 -7.63 19.94
N ASP A 182 6.82 -7.99 21.11
CA ASP A 182 6.27 -7.57 22.39
C ASP A 182 6.54 -6.08 22.67
N ILE A 183 7.62 -5.53 22.10
CA ILE A 183 7.99 -4.12 22.23
C ILE A 183 7.15 -3.24 21.29
N LEU A 184 6.83 -3.76 20.10
CA LEU A 184 6.01 -3.11 19.09
C LEU A 184 4.53 -3.58 19.13
N CYS A 185 4.07 -4.06 20.28
CA CYS A 185 2.80 -4.79 20.40
C CYS A 185 1.53 -3.94 20.25
N GLU A 186 1.64 -2.61 20.30
CA GLU A 186 0.57 -1.64 20.00
C GLU A 186 1.10 -0.66 18.95
N ARG A 187 0.24 -0.24 18.02
CA ARG A 187 0.59 0.67 16.92
C ARG A 187 1.14 2.02 17.40
N GLU A 188 0.60 2.54 18.49
CA GLU A 188 1.01 3.80 19.12
C GLU A 188 2.41 3.70 19.75
N LEU A 189 2.83 2.51 20.21
CA LEU A 189 4.21 2.27 20.64
C LEU A 189 5.18 2.19 19.46
N TYR A 190 4.78 1.56 18.36
CA TYR A 190 5.59 1.54 17.15
C TYR A 190 5.88 2.96 16.66
N TRP A 191 4.87 3.81 16.47
CA TRP A 191 5.10 5.19 16.04
C TRP A 191 6.02 5.93 17.02
N ALA A 192 5.77 5.84 18.32
CA ALA A 192 6.51 6.63 19.30
C ALA A 192 7.93 6.11 19.64
N VAL A 193 8.27 4.87 19.25
CA VAL A 193 9.64 4.34 19.30
C VAL A 193 10.39 4.61 17.99
N THR A 194 9.68 4.69 16.86
CA THR A 194 10.28 4.85 15.53
C THR A 194 10.31 6.28 14.98
N ASP A 195 9.58 7.23 15.57
CA ASP A 195 9.63 8.64 15.19
C ASP A 195 10.78 9.40 15.88
N VAL A 196 11.99 9.01 15.50
CA VAL A 196 13.27 9.63 15.94
C VAL A 196 14.27 9.62 14.79
N GLU A 197 15.28 10.50 14.83
CA GLU A 197 16.22 10.70 13.71
C GLU A 197 17.09 9.47 13.39
N SER A 198 17.09 8.44 14.25
CA SER A 198 17.73 7.16 13.97
C SER A 198 17.02 6.33 12.90
N ASN A 199 15.75 6.61 12.58
CA ASN A 199 14.88 5.68 11.86
C ASN A 199 15.33 5.32 10.43
N ARG A 200 16.02 6.23 9.72
CA ARG A 200 16.69 5.93 8.43
C ARG A 200 17.80 4.87 8.54
N PHE A 201 18.32 4.64 9.74
CA PHE A 201 19.34 3.63 10.01
C PHE A 201 18.77 2.41 10.75
N SER A 202 17.95 2.63 11.78
CA SER A 202 17.29 1.60 12.57
C SER A 202 16.06 2.16 13.29
N TYR A 203 14.93 1.46 13.18
CA TYR A 203 13.67 1.74 13.89
C TYR A 203 13.79 1.59 15.41
N LEU A 204 14.61 0.63 15.85
CA LEU A 204 14.86 0.34 17.27
C LEU A 204 16.29 0.76 17.65
N PRO A 205 16.60 1.00 18.93
CA PRO A 205 17.98 1.17 19.38
C PRO A 205 18.88 0.03 18.88
N PRO A 206 20.01 0.33 18.21
CA PRO A 206 20.92 -0.70 17.70
C PRO A 206 21.36 -1.73 18.76
N PRO A 207 21.58 -1.39 20.05
CA PRO A 207 21.79 -2.39 21.09
C PRO A 207 20.61 -3.36 21.27
N LEU A 208 19.37 -2.88 21.19
CA LEU A 208 18.16 -3.70 21.31
C LEU A 208 18.04 -4.66 20.12
N VAL A 209 18.34 -4.20 18.90
CA VAL A 209 18.40 -5.06 17.69
C VAL A 209 19.50 -6.13 17.85
N LEU A 210 20.67 -5.77 18.40
CA LEU A 210 21.77 -6.71 18.67
C LEU A 210 21.43 -7.77 19.74
N LEU A 211 20.53 -7.47 20.67
CA LEU A 211 20.11 -8.38 21.75
C LEU A 211 18.98 -9.33 21.35
N LEU A 212 18.06 -8.86 20.51
CA LEU A 212 16.77 -9.53 20.24
C LEU A 212 16.60 -10.05 18.81
N SER A 213 17.36 -9.55 17.82
CA SER A 213 17.28 -10.05 16.44
C SER A 213 18.07 -11.34 16.25
N GLU A 214 17.57 -12.26 15.42
CA GLU A 214 18.31 -13.45 15.01
C GLU A 214 19.57 -13.07 14.20
N ASP A 215 19.44 -12.18 13.21
CA ASP A 215 20.57 -11.62 12.45
C ASP A 215 20.50 -10.08 12.37
N PRO A 216 21.07 -9.34 13.34
CA PRO A 216 21.08 -7.87 13.33
C PRO A 216 21.86 -7.27 12.14
N LEU A 217 22.70 -8.02 11.42
CA LEU A 217 23.40 -7.49 10.25
C LEU A 217 22.49 -7.29 9.04
N LEU A 218 21.35 -7.99 8.95
CA LEU A 218 20.35 -7.75 7.90
C LEU A 218 19.81 -6.31 7.93
N THR A 219 19.61 -5.77 9.14
CA THR A 219 19.26 -4.36 9.35
C THR A 219 20.45 -3.43 9.11
N PHE A 220 21.59 -3.68 9.76
CA PHE A 220 22.70 -2.73 9.76
C PHE A 220 23.43 -2.63 8.42
N LEU A 221 23.58 -3.74 7.71
CA LEU A 221 24.23 -3.82 6.40
C LEU A 221 23.23 -3.74 5.24
N HIS A 222 21.97 -3.40 5.50
CA HIS A 222 20.98 -3.20 4.44
C HIS A 222 21.51 -2.20 3.41
N GLU A 223 21.42 -2.60 2.13
CA GLU A 223 21.88 -1.83 0.94
C GLU A 223 23.36 -1.41 0.93
N ALA A 224 24.16 -1.88 1.89
CA ALA A 224 25.59 -1.65 1.89
C ALA A 224 26.27 -2.61 0.89
N GLU A 225 26.74 -2.07 -0.23
CA GLU A 225 27.62 -2.81 -1.14
C GLU A 225 28.84 -3.35 -0.38
N GLN A 226 29.10 -4.66 -0.45
CA GLN A 226 30.25 -5.28 0.24
C GLN A 226 31.60 -4.67 -0.16
N SER A 227 31.71 -4.17 -1.39
CA SER A 227 32.85 -3.40 -1.93
C SER A 227 33.07 -2.04 -1.25
N ARG A 228 32.04 -1.48 -0.60
CA ARG A 228 32.05 -0.14 0.03
C ARG A 228 32.08 -0.19 1.57
N ILE A 229 32.23 -1.38 2.15
CA ILE A 229 32.45 -1.57 3.58
C ILE A 229 33.96 -1.52 3.86
N SER A 230 34.42 -0.57 4.70
CA SER A 230 35.85 -0.36 4.95
C SER A 230 36.20 -0.08 6.41
N LEU A 231 37.40 -0.52 6.82
CA LEU A 231 37.97 -0.19 8.13
C LEU A 231 38.70 1.15 8.02
N LEU A 232 38.23 2.15 8.76
CA LEU A 232 38.90 3.43 8.93
C LEU A 232 40.00 3.33 9.99
N THR A 233 40.84 4.37 10.09
CA THR A 233 41.83 4.51 11.17
C THR A 233 41.13 4.44 12.54
N GLU A 234 41.65 3.60 13.44
CA GLU A 234 41.20 3.53 14.83
C GLU A 234 41.33 4.89 15.54
N ASP A 235 40.41 5.18 16.44
CA ASP A 235 40.37 6.41 17.24
C ASP A 235 39.72 6.12 18.61
N GLN A 236 39.49 7.13 19.45
CA GLN A 236 38.93 6.95 20.80
C GLN A 236 37.53 7.55 20.98
N TRP A 237 36.69 6.82 21.72
CA TRP A 237 35.40 7.31 22.26
C TRP A 237 35.32 6.99 23.76
N GLU A 238 34.91 7.94 24.60
CA GLU A 238 34.94 7.82 26.08
C GLU A 238 36.28 7.30 26.65
N GLY A 239 37.41 7.58 25.97
CA GLY A 239 38.75 7.07 26.34
C GLY A 239 38.99 5.58 26.01
N LYS A 240 38.03 4.90 25.39
CA LYS A 240 38.16 3.55 24.83
C LYS A 240 38.67 3.62 23.39
N ARG A 241 39.64 2.77 23.02
CA ARG A 241 40.10 2.58 21.64
C ARG A 241 39.00 1.86 20.85
N CYS A 242 38.60 2.40 19.71
CA CYS A 242 37.53 1.85 18.88
C CYS A 242 38.02 1.49 17.48
N PHE A 243 37.57 0.34 16.98
CA PHE A 243 37.52 0.07 15.55
C PHE A 243 36.46 0.97 14.92
N ARG A 244 36.78 1.57 13.77
CA ARG A 244 35.88 2.45 13.03
C ARG A 244 35.53 1.82 11.69
N ILE A 245 34.28 1.42 11.49
CA ILE A 245 33.83 0.77 10.26
C ILE A 245 32.96 1.76 9.50
N SER A 246 33.37 2.12 8.29
CA SER A 246 32.55 2.88 7.34
C SER A 246 31.70 1.94 6.51
N LEU A 247 30.41 2.23 6.44
CA LEU A 247 29.48 1.74 5.44
C LEU A 247 29.15 2.88 4.48
N LEU A 248 28.98 2.58 3.19
CA LEU A 248 28.37 3.49 2.24
C LEU A 248 27.08 2.87 1.71
N ARG A 249 25.96 3.59 1.82
CA ARG A 249 24.71 3.31 1.11
C ARG A 249 24.59 4.29 -0.06
N GLY A 250 24.09 3.83 -1.21
CA GLY A 250 24.03 4.64 -2.44
C GLY A 250 25.36 5.29 -2.84
N GLU A 251 25.30 6.50 -3.41
CA GLU A 251 26.50 7.25 -3.85
C GLU A 251 27.16 8.09 -2.75
N CYS A 252 26.42 8.54 -1.73
CA CYS A 252 26.89 9.56 -0.78
C CYS A 252 26.54 9.31 0.71
N GLU A 253 25.81 8.25 1.06
CA GLU A 253 25.35 8.05 2.44
C GLU A 253 26.36 7.25 3.27
N GLN A 254 27.25 7.97 3.97
CA GLN A 254 28.25 7.36 4.84
C GLN A 254 27.73 7.17 6.28
N THR A 255 27.70 5.93 6.76
CA THR A 255 27.45 5.59 8.17
C THR A 255 28.74 5.04 8.80
N ILE A 256 29.07 5.44 10.03
CA ILE A 256 30.30 4.98 10.72
C ILE A 256 29.99 4.35 12.07
N PHE A 257 30.30 3.06 12.23
CA PHE A 257 30.29 2.40 13.53
C PHE A 257 31.58 2.63 14.29
N TRP A 258 31.44 2.86 15.60
CA TRP A 258 32.53 2.86 16.56
C TRP A 258 32.35 1.69 17.52
N ILE A 259 33.20 0.67 17.39
CA ILE A 259 33.13 -0.57 18.17
C ILE A 259 34.35 -0.64 19.09
N ASP A 260 34.12 -0.82 20.39
CA ASP A 260 35.17 -0.95 21.40
C ASP A 260 36.14 -2.08 21.01
N ALA A 261 37.42 -1.77 20.88
CA ALA A 261 38.42 -2.69 20.34
C ALA A 261 39.00 -3.66 21.41
N GLU A 262 38.44 -3.64 22.62
CA GLU A 262 38.68 -4.61 23.69
C GLU A 262 37.40 -5.42 24.00
N SER A 263 36.26 -4.75 24.17
CA SER A 263 34.99 -5.40 24.57
C SER A 263 34.02 -5.70 23.42
N PHE A 264 34.32 -5.28 22.18
CA PHE A 264 33.46 -5.40 21.00
C PHE A 264 32.04 -4.84 21.16
N LEU A 265 31.84 -3.92 22.13
CA LEU A 265 30.57 -3.22 22.31
C LEU A 265 30.44 -2.06 21.33
N LEU A 266 29.23 -1.84 20.83
CA LEU A 266 28.93 -0.67 20.00
C LEU A 266 28.91 0.57 20.91
N ARG A 267 29.77 1.54 20.61
CA ARG A 267 29.94 2.78 21.39
C ARG A 267 29.22 3.97 20.78
N ARG A 268 29.23 4.05 19.44
CA ARG A 268 28.62 5.14 18.67
C ARG A 268 28.27 4.68 17.25
N VAL A 269 27.22 5.27 16.69
CA VAL A 269 26.97 5.32 15.23
C VAL A 269 26.97 6.78 14.79
N GLU A 270 27.74 7.13 13.77
CA GLU A 270 27.57 8.40 13.03
C GLU A 270 26.70 8.11 11.80
N LEU A 271 25.61 8.86 11.65
CA LEU A 271 24.71 8.75 10.50
C LEU A 271 25.16 9.69 9.36
N PRO A 272 24.68 9.48 8.12
CA PRO A 272 24.99 10.37 7.01
C PRO A 272 24.63 11.82 7.32
N ARG A 273 25.45 12.77 6.87
CA ARG A 273 25.13 14.19 6.98
C ARG A 273 23.89 14.48 6.15
N GLN A 274 22.94 15.18 6.75
CA GLN A 274 21.70 15.59 6.11
C GLN A 274 21.80 17.08 5.79
N VAL A 275 21.28 17.52 4.65
CA VAL A 275 21.13 18.94 4.35
C VAL A 275 19.71 19.35 4.76
N LEU A 276 19.61 20.33 5.65
CA LEU A 276 18.32 20.93 5.96
C LEU A 276 17.89 21.79 4.77
N GLN A 277 16.81 21.39 4.09
CA GLN A 277 16.12 22.24 3.14
C GLN A 277 15.23 23.21 3.95
N SER A 278 15.69 24.45 4.11
CA SER A 278 14.84 25.52 4.63
C SER A 278 13.87 26.02 3.56
N GLU A 279 12.63 26.30 3.93
CA GLU A 279 11.63 26.90 3.02
C GLU A 279 12.02 28.32 2.53
N ASN A 280 13.00 28.95 3.18
CA ASN A 280 13.66 30.15 2.69
C ASN A 280 14.94 29.77 1.92
N GLU A 281 15.18 30.39 0.76
CA GLU A 281 16.33 30.15 -0.14
C GLU A 281 17.73 30.55 0.42
N ALA A 282 17.86 30.66 1.75
CA ALA A 282 19.00 31.26 2.44
C ALA A 282 19.98 30.23 3.06
N GLY A 283 20.43 29.26 2.26
CA GLY A 283 21.63 28.46 2.56
C GLY A 283 21.38 27.00 2.93
N ASN A 284 22.16 26.09 2.31
CA ASN A 284 22.19 24.68 2.67
C ASN A 284 22.94 24.48 3.99
N GLU A 285 22.21 24.20 5.07
CA GLU A 285 22.78 23.99 6.41
C GLU A 285 22.98 22.48 6.69
N GLU A 286 24.18 22.08 7.12
CA GLU A 286 24.48 20.68 7.46
C GLU A 286 23.93 20.31 8.84
N MET A 287 23.20 19.19 8.89
CA MET A 287 22.76 18.48 10.07
C MET A 287 23.57 17.18 10.22
N VAL A 288 24.10 16.96 11.42
CA VAL A 288 24.86 15.78 11.82
C VAL A 288 24.08 15.05 12.91
N VAL A 289 23.88 13.74 12.75
CA VAL A 289 23.19 12.90 13.75
C VAL A 289 24.15 11.80 14.22
N THR A 290 24.29 11.65 15.53
CA THR A 290 25.05 10.55 16.15
C THR A 290 24.23 9.83 17.20
N LEU A 291 24.29 8.50 17.20
CA LEU A 291 23.74 7.64 18.25
C LEU A 291 24.89 7.31 19.21
N ASP A 292 24.84 7.80 20.45
CA ASP A 292 25.92 7.65 21.44
C ASP A 292 25.47 6.68 22.55
N PHE A 293 26.09 5.50 22.67
CA PHE A 293 25.76 4.49 23.70
C PHE A 293 26.69 4.64 24.91
N ASN A 294 26.57 5.78 25.59
CA ASN A 294 27.48 6.17 26.66
C ASN A 294 27.43 5.16 27.81
N GLY A 295 28.60 4.77 28.32
CA GLY A 295 28.69 3.81 29.42
C GLY A 295 28.17 2.39 29.09
N ALA A 296 28.04 2.01 27.82
CA ALA A 296 27.57 0.69 27.42
C ALA A 296 28.40 -0.46 28.07
N GLU A 297 27.72 -1.41 28.70
CA GLU A 297 28.34 -2.57 29.33
C GLU A 297 27.45 -3.81 29.32
N VAL A 298 28.07 -4.99 29.31
CA VAL A 298 27.41 -6.30 29.40
C VAL A 298 27.76 -7.01 30.71
N ASP A 299 26.89 -7.94 31.10
CA ASP A 299 27.00 -8.77 32.30
C ASP A 299 27.17 -7.95 33.60
N TRP A 300 26.51 -6.79 33.64
CA TRP A 300 26.47 -5.91 34.81
C TRP A 300 25.66 -6.53 35.96
N THR A 301 26.09 -6.27 37.20
CA THR A 301 25.56 -6.91 38.42
C THR A 301 24.65 -6.00 39.26
N GLY A 302 23.90 -5.11 38.61
CA GLY A 302 23.00 -4.15 39.26
C GLY A 302 21.53 -4.57 39.16
N VAL A 303 20.67 -3.95 39.96
CA VAL A 303 19.21 -4.08 39.79
C VAL A 303 18.74 -3.11 38.70
N LEU A 304 17.78 -3.54 37.88
CA LEU A 304 17.10 -2.69 36.91
C LEU A 304 16.22 -1.67 37.67
N GLU A 305 16.64 -0.41 37.71
CA GLU A 305 15.80 0.66 38.27
C GLU A 305 14.66 0.98 37.31
N MET A 306 13.42 0.82 37.80
CA MET A 306 12.19 0.97 37.04
C MET A 306 11.26 1.95 37.74
N SER A 307 10.76 2.95 37.01
CA SER A 307 9.79 3.92 37.52
C SER A 307 8.73 4.20 36.46
N VAL A 308 7.46 3.96 36.80
CA VAL A 308 6.31 4.38 35.98
C VAL A 308 5.85 5.79 36.38
N PRO A 309 5.30 6.59 35.44
CA PRO A 309 4.78 7.92 35.74
C PRO A 309 3.66 7.89 36.80
N ALA A 310 3.65 8.89 37.68
CA ALA A 310 2.62 9.02 38.70
C ALA A 310 1.30 9.57 38.12
N ASN A 311 0.17 9.11 38.68
CA ASN A 311 -1.20 9.49 38.29
C ASN A 311 -1.69 8.99 36.91
N SER A 312 -1.00 8.03 36.28
CA SER A 312 -1.48 7.41 35.04
C SER A 312 -2.73 6.54 35.23
N ILE A 313 -3.57 6.46 34.20
CA ILE A 313 -4.71 5.56 34.12
C ILE A 313 -4.25 4.25 33.47
N VAL A 314 -4.39 3.14 34.19
CA VAL A 314 -4.00 1.81 33.70
C VAL A 314 -4.99 1.29 32.65
N VAL A 315 -4.48 0.83 31.51
CA VAL A 315 -5.23 0.28 30.38
C VAL A 315 -4.60 -1.01 29.86
N SER A 316 -5.35 -1.86 29.17
CA SER A 316 -4.87 -3.12 28.60
C SER A 316 -4.50 -3.06 27.10
N SER A 317 -4.80 -1.94 26.45
CA SER A 317 -4.41 -1.58 25.07
C SER A 317 -4.52 -0.05 24.91
N PHE A 318 -3.80 0.53 23.94
CA PHE A 318 -3.86 1.97 23.65
C PHE A 318 -5.04 2.35 22.73
N THR A 319 -6.26 2.10 23.20
CA THR A 319 -7.45 2.60 22.50
C THR A 319 -7.51 4.13 22.58
N GLN A 320 -7.51 4.79 21.43
CA GLN A 320 -7.80 6.22 21.32
C GLN A 320 -9.20 6.56 21.88
N PRO A 321 -9.37 7.54 22.79
CA PRO A 321 -10.64 7.82 23.48
C PRO A 321 -11.83 8.07 22.53
N GLN A 322 -11.57 8.69 21.37
CA GLN A 322 -12.55 8.91 20.31
C GLN A 322 -13.14 7.61 19.75
N MET A 323 -12.35 6.54 19.67
CA MET A 323 -12.79 5.25 19.09
C MET A 323 -13.74 4.50 20.03
N GLU A 324 -13.59 4.68 21.36
CA GLU A 324 -14.53 4.15 22.36
C GLU A 324 -15.93 4.74 22.23
N LEU A 325 -16.08 5.88 21.56
CA LEU A 325 -17.37 6.55 21.38
C LEU A 325 -18.17 6.01 20.18
N LEU A 326 -17.59 5.21 19.27
CA LEU A 326 -18.28 4.67 18.09
C LEU A 326 -19.53 3.86 18.48
N GLY A 327 -20.67 4.17 17.88
CA GLY A 327 -21.96 3.57 18.22
C GLY A 327 -22.56 4.01 19.56
N THR A 328 -21.92 4.95 20.28
CA THR A 328 -22.42 5.54 21.53
C THR A 328 -22.90 6.98 21.30
N VAL A 329 -23.73 7.49 22.21
CA VAL A 329 -24.14 8.91 22.18
C VAL A 329 -22.95 9.79 22.60
N PHE A 330 -22.52 10.70 21.73
CA PHE A 330 -21.41 11.62 21.98
C PHE A 330 -21.61 12.37 23.32
N PRO A 331 -20.59 12.64 24.14
CA PRO A 331 -20.78 13.24 25.47
C PRO A 331 -21.44 14.63 25.47
N ASP A 332 -22.02 15.03 26.61
CA ASP A 332 -22.62 16.36 26.76
C ASP A 332 -21.56 17.47 26.72
N PHE A 333 -21.73 18.40 25.78
CA PHE A 333 -20.86 19.54 25.53
C PHE A 333 -21.60 20.88 25.68
N GLN A 334 -20.82 21.95 25.89
CA GLN A 334 -21.28 23.33 25.90
C GLN A 334 -20.21 24.20 25.23
N PHE A 335 -20.42 24.60 23.97
CA PHE A 335 -19.47 25.42 23.22
C PHE A 335 -19.93 26.88 23.11
N THR A 336 -18.97 27.80 23.09
CA THR A 336 -19.20 29.21 22.80
C THR A 336 -18.98 29.45 21.31
N LEU A 337 -20.02 29.84 20.57
CA LEU A 337 -19.87 30.24 19.16
C LEU A 337 -19.04 31.53 19.08
N LEU A 338 -18.03 31.55 18.20
CA LEU A 338 -17.16 32.69 17.96
C LEU A 338 -17.45 33.36 16.61
N LYS A 339 -17.59 32.55 15.55
CA LYS A 339 -17.84 32.99 14.17
C LYS A 339 -18.99 32.18 13.56
N LYS A 340 -19.93 32.85 12.88
CA LYS A 340 -20.98 32.18 12.09
C LYS A 340 -20.42 31.74 10.74
N GLY A 341 -21.01 30.68 10.17
CA GLY A 341 -20.66 30.27 8.81
C GLY A 341 -21.04 31.32 7.77
N GLU A 342 -20.15 31.55 6.81
CA GLU A 342 -20.30 32.54 5.74
C GLU A 342 -20.30 31.86 4.36
N ALA A 343 -20.88 32.52 3.36
CA ALA A 343 -20.84 32.07 1.98
C ALA A 343 -19.52 32.51 1.32
N ALA A 344 -18.87 31.61 0.58
CA ALA A 344 -17.73 32.00 -0.25
C ALA A 344 -18.18 33.08 -1.26
N PRO A 345 -17.37 34.13 -1.51
CA PRO A 345 -17.74 35.18 -2.43
C PRO A 345 -17.84 34.62 -3.85
N THR A 346 -19.06 34.55 -4.38
CA THR A 346 -19.30 34.19 -5.78
C THR A 346 -18.63 35.21 -6.68
N GLY A 347 -17.62 34.78 -7.44
CA GLY A 347 -16.93 35.65 -8.39
C GLY A 347 -17.93 36.32 -9.32
N THR A 348 -17.98 37.65 -9.29
CA THR A 348 -18.91 38.43 -10.11
C THR A 348 -18.53 38.30 -11.57
N GLY A 349 -19.35 37.57 -12.34
CA GLY A 349 -19.31 37.62 -13.80
C GLY A 349 -19.53 39.06 -14.27
N ASP A 350 -18.75 39.49 -15.25
CA ASP A 350 -18.79 40.85 -15.78
C ASP A 350 -20.11 41.08 -16.53
N GLY A 351 -21.02 41.82 -15.90
CA GLY A 351 -22.38 42.03 -16.38
C GLY A 351 -22.43 43.10 -17.46
N SER A 352 -22.31 42.71 -18.72
CA SER A 352 -22.48 43.61 -19.86
C SER A 352 -23.96 43.96 -20.11
N GLU A 353 -24.51 44.90 -19.34
CA GLU A 353 -25.71 45.65 -19.74
C GLU A 353 -25.34 47.12 -20.01
N ASN A 354 -25.33 47.51 -21.28
CA ASN A 354 -25.34 48.91 -21.68
C ASN A 354 -26.24 49.12 -22.90
N GLY A 355 -27.44 49.65 -22.64
CA GLY A 355 -28.37 50.11 -23.66
C GLY A 355 -27.91 51.46 -24.25
N SER A 356 -27.53 51.43 -25.52
CA SER A 356 -27.27 52.52 -26.46
C SER A 356 -27.76 53.95 -26.11
N GLU A 357 -26.96 54.95 -26.51
CA GLU A 357 -27.43 55.91 -27.52
C GLU A 357 -26.30 56.57 -28.36
N ASN A 358 -26.46 56.53 -29.69
CA ASN A 358 -25.95 57.47 -30.72
C ASN A 358 -24.44 57.63 -30.97
N GLY A 359 -24.00 57.52 -32.24
CA GLY A 359 -22.67 58.08 -32.62
C GLY A 359 -21.98 57.82 -33.98
N SER A 360 -22.55 57.08 -34.94
CA SER A 360 -22.15 57.04 -36.38
C SER A 360 -20.64 56.97 -36.80
N GLU A 361 -20.26 55.80 -37.32
CA GLU A 361 -19.59 55.55 -38.62
C GLU A 361 -18.35 56.33 -39.12
N ASN A 362 -17.44 55.50 -39.67
CA ASN A 362 -16.47 55.71 -40.77
C ASN A 362 -14.98 55.86 -40.37
N ALA A 363 -14.02 55.33 -41.13
CA ALA A 363 -14.02 54.21 -42.10
C ALA A 363 -12.54 53.85 -42.36
N ALA A 364 -12.26 52.62 -42.82
CA ALA A 364 -10.92 52.18 -43.16
C ALA A 364 -10.32 52.92 -44.38
N LEU A 365 -8.99 52.97 -44.47
CA LEU A 365 -8.25 52.73 -45.72
C LEU A 365 -6.77 52.40 -45.43
N GLU A 366 -6.21 51.53 -46.28
CA GLU A 366 -5.05 50.69 -45.97
C GLU A 366 -3.71 51.25 -46.52
N THR A 367 -2.61 51.05 -45.78
CA THR A 367 -1.25 50.69 -46.31
C THR A 367 -0.55 51.73 -47.24
N PRO A 368 0.72 51.56 -47.70
CA PRO A 368 1.65 50.43 -47.58
C PRO A 368 3.10 50.74 -47.14
N ALA A 369 3.92 49.69 -47.12
CA ALA A 369 5.29 49.62 -46.59
C ALA A 369 6.38 50.20 -47.51
N LEU A 370 7.58 50.48 -46.95
CA LEU A 370 8.85 49.78 -47.31
C LEU A 370 10.11 50.28 -46.56
N THR A 371 11.08 49.36 -46.41
CA THR A 371 12.55 49.54 -46.21
C THR A 371 13.14 50.06 -44.88
N SER A 372 14.05 49.24 -44.32
CA SER A 372 15.22 49.59 -43.46
C SER A 372 16.46 49.88 -44.36
N PRO A 373 17.64 50.42 -43.94
CA PRO A 373 18.48 49.87 -42.83
C PRO A 373 19.47 50.83 -42.06
N GLU A 374 20.13 50.30 -41.00
CA GLU A 374 21.52 50.57 -40.49
C GLU A 374 21.97 52.00 -40.04
N THR A 375 22.99 52.27 -39.19
CA THR A 375 23.95 51.52 -38.31
C THR A 375 24.58 52.46 -37.25
N ALA A 376 25.06 51.95 -36.09
CA ALA A 376 26.23 52.45 -35.33
C ALA A 376 26.67 51.49 -34.18
N ARG A 377 27.94 51.56 -33.71
CA ARG A 377 28.62 50.58 -32.81
C ARG A 377 28.91 51.09 -31.36
N PRO A 378 29.22 50.18 -30.40
CA PRO A 378 29.61 50.50 -29.01
C PRO A 378 31.14 50.44 -28.74
N GLU A 379 31.62 51.00 -27.61
CA GLU A 379 32.92 50.69 -26.98
C GLU A 379 32.88 50.78 -25.42
N THR A 380 33.92 50.25 -24.77
CA THR A 380 33.97 49.76 -23.37
C THR A 380 34.98 50.50 -22.45
N ALA A 381 34.83 50.43 -21.11
CA ALA A 381 35.95 50.55 -20.15
C ALA A 381 35.68 49.88 -18.77
N ARG A 382 36.73 49.71 -17.95
CA ARG A 382 36.85 48.77 -16.79
C ARG A 382 36.92 49.47 -15.40
N PRO A 383 36.88 48.71 -14.27
CA PRO A 383 36.78 49.25 -12.90
C PRO A 383 38.13 49.41 -12.15
N GLU A 384 38.11 50.07 -10.99
CA GLU A 384 39.23 50.10 -10.01
C GLU A 384 38.77 49.85 -8.56
N THR A 385 39.73 49.41 -7.73
CA THR A 385 39.58 48.92 -6.35
C THR A 385 40.29 49.82 -5.31
N ALA A 386 39.79 49.88 -4.08
CA ALA A 386 40.59 50.29 -2.90
C ALA A 386 40.14 49.58 -1.60
N ARG A 387 41.02 49.53 -0.60
CA ARG A 387 40.96 48.67 0.61
C ARG A 387 41.12 49.51 1.93
N PRO A 388 41.12 48.93 3.16
CA PRO A 388 40.60 49.58 4.38
C PRO A 388 41.67 50.14 5.34
N GLU A 389 41.22 50.80 6.42
CA GLU A 389 42.00 51.04 7.65
C GLU A 389 41.18 50.80 8.95
N THR A 390 41.86 50.84 10.10
CA THR A 390 41.54 50.08 11.35
C THR A 390 41.54 50.92 12.64
N ALA A 391 40.76 50.55 13.67
CA ALA A 391 41.14 50.68 15.10
C ALA A 391 40.23 49.91 16.09
N ARG A 392 40.80 49.53 17.25
CA ARG A 392 40.22 48.96 18.51
C ARG A 392 40.77 49.82 19.69
N PRO A 393 40.46 49.56 20.98
CA PRO A 393 39.18 49.28 21.66
C PRO A 393 39.02 50.11 22.97
N GLU A 394 37.84 50.16 23.61
CA GLU A 394 37.72 50.38 25.07
C GLU A 394 36.56 49.58 25.70
N THR A 395 36.60 49.40 27.03
CA THR A 395 35.87 48.36 27.79
C THR A 395 34.73 48.88 28.65
N ALA A 396 33.58 48.20 28.65
CA ALA A 396 32.65 48.15 29.79
C ALA A 396 31.82 46.84 29.77
N ARG A 397 31.53 46.28 30.95
CA ARG A 397 30.55 45.19 31.13
C ARG A 397 29.12 45.73 30.93
N PRO A 398 28.17 44.84 30.60
CA PRO A 398 26.91 44.85 31.34
C PRO A 398 26.57 43.50 31.97
N GLU A 399 25.66 43.57 32.93
CA GLU A 399 25.17 42.47 33.76
C GLU A 399 23.90 41.83 33.14
N THR A 400 23.38 40.79 33.79
CA THR A 400 22.31 39.91 33.29
C THR A 400 20.89 40.49 33.35
N ALA A 401 20.07 40.05 32.38
CA ALA A 401 18.58 39.98 32.35
C ALA A 401 17.78 41.25 31.96
N PRO A 402 16.54 41.12 31.42
CA PRO A 402 15.88 39.96 30.79
C PRO A 402 15.32 40.23 29.37
N TYR A 403 14.79 39.19 28.71
CA TYR A 403 14.07 39.27 27.43
C TYR A 403 12.74 40.05 27.57
N SER A 404 12.65 41.27 27.01
CA SER A 404 11.37 41.93 26.68
C SER A 404 11.56 43.18 25.80
N GLU A 405 11.89 43.02 24.51
CA GLU A 405 11.74 44.09 23.49
C GLU A 405 11.96 43.54 22.05
N LEU A 406 11.02 42.73 21.58
CA LEU A 406 10.74 42.52 20.14
C LEU A 406 9.21 42.48 19.95
N GLN A 407 8.57 43.59 20.28
CA GLN A 407 7.25 43.98 19.79
C GLN A 407 7.38 45.35 19.11
N GLU A 408 6.37 45.72 18.33
CA GLU A 408 6.30 46.94 17.50
C GLU A 408 7.13 46.94 16.21
N GLN A 409 6.77 46.03 15.30
CA GLN A 409 6.59 46.41 13.89
C GLN A 409 5.42 45.65 13.24
N THR A 410 4.23 45.81 13.82
CA THR A 410 2.98 45.37 13.20
C THR A 410 2.37 46.55 12.44
N GLU A 411 2.37 46.47 11.10
CA GLU A 411 1.58 47.41 10.30
C GLU A 411 0.09 47.26 10.62
N SER A 412 -0.61 48.39 10.75
CA SER A 412 -2.01 48.42 11.18
C SER A 412 -2.96 47.95 10.08
N ARG A 413 -3.15 46.63 9.95
CA ARG A 413 -4.25 46.07 9.18
C ARG A 413 -5.54 46.22 9.98
N VAL A 414 -6.30 47.29 9.69
CA VAL A 414 -7.60 47.54 10.30
C VAL A 414 -8.55 46.40 9.93
N LEU A 415 -9.01 45.65 10.94
CA LEU A 415 -10.01 44.59 10.77
C LEU A 415 -11.33 45.18 10.27
N PRO A 416 -12.05 44.51 9.34
CA PRO A 416 -13.38 44.95 8.92
C PRO A 416 -14.38 44.89 10.08
N GLU A 417 -15.30 45.86 10.11
CA GLU A 417 -16.22 46.13 11.22
C GLU A 417 -17.33 45.05 11.42
N SER A 418 -17.29 43.95 10.66
CA SER A 418 -18.25 42.84 10.70
C SER A 418 -18.04 41.85 11.85
N LEU A 419 -16.87 41.85 12.51
CA LEU A 419 -16.53 40.94 13.60
C LEU A 419 -17.13 41.38 14.95
N THR A 420 -18.45 41.55 15.00
CA THR A 420 -19.15 41.84 16.27
C THR A 420 -19.26 40.56 17.10
N ASN A 421 -18.71 40.58 18.32
CA ASN A 421 -18.82 39.48 19.30
C ASN A 421 -20.25 38.93 19.42
N VAL A 422 -20.51 37.77 18.82
CA VAL A 422 -21.81 37.12 18.87
C VAL A 422 -21.97 36.43 20.23
N GLN A 423 -22.47 37.17 21.23
CA GLN A 423 -23.01 36.56 22.44
C GLN A 423 -24.33 35.83 22.13
N SER A 424 -24.24 34.71 21.42
CA SER A 424 -25.33 33.74 21.30
C SER A 424 -25.44 32.89 22.57
N ALA A 425 -26.60 32.29 22.78
CA ALA A 425 -26.73 31.18 23.71
C ALA A 425 -25.68 30.08 23.40
N PRO A 426 -25.15 29.38 24.40
CA PRO A 426 -24.16 28.34 24.18
C PRO A 426 -24.70 27.23 23.28
N LEU A 427 -23.85 26.73 22.39
CA LEU A 427 -24.14 25.57 21.56
C LEU A 427 -24.10 24.32 22.42
N THR A 428 -25.16 23.51 22.33
CA THR A 428 -25.32 22.24 23.05
C THR A 428 -25.92 21.22 22.09
N LYS A 429 -26.04 19.95 22.48
CA LYS A 429 -26.78 18.94 21.69
C LYS A 429 -28.17 19.40 21.22
N LYS A 430 -28.88 20.20 22.03
CA LYS A 430 -30.20 20.75 21.66
C LYS A 430 -30.15 21.73 20.49
N SER A 431 -29.01 22.38 20.26
CA SER A 431 -28.77 23.28 19.12
C SER A 431 -28.72 22.54 17.78
N PHE A 432 -28.53 21.21 17.82
CA PHE A 432 -28.40 20.34 16.65
C PHE A 432 -29.41 19.18 16.64
N ALA A 433 -30.44 19.22 17.48
CA ALA A 433 -31.39 18.12 17.63
C ALA A 433 -32.09 17.79 16.30
N GLY A 434 -32.04 16.52 15.88
CA GLY A 434 -32.63 16.06 14.63
C GLY A 434 -31.78 16.34 13.38
N LYS A 435 -30.51 16.73 13.53
CA LYS A 435 -29.55 16.91 12.44
C LYS A 435 -28.36 15.98 12.56
N THR A 436 -27.84 15.53 11.42
CA THR A 436 -26.51 14.93 11.33
C THR A 436 -25.47 16.02 11.54
N VAL A 437 -24.47 15.79 12.39
CA VAL A 437 -23.49 16.81 12.83
C VAL A 437 -22.08 16.35 12.55
N PHE A 438 -21.32 17.13 11.78
CA PHE A 438 -19.88 16.95 11.64
C PHE A 438 -19.15 17.92 12.57
N LEU A 439 -18.46 17.40 13.58
CA LEU A 439 -17.62 18.16 14.50
C LEU A 439 -16.16 17.95 14.12
N PHE A 440 -15.39 19.02 13.99
CA PHE A 440 -13.93 18.92 13.93
C PHE A 440 -13.28 19.76 15.05
N PHE A 441 -12.25 19.22 15.67
CA PHE A 441 -11.56 19.78 16.81
C PHE A 441 -10.14 20.18 16.41
N TRP A 442 -9.75 21.42 16.72
CA TRP A 442 -8.52 22.03 16.22
C TRP A 442 -7.89 23.00 17.22
N SER A 443 -6.61 23.30 17.02
CA SER A 443 -5.83 24.26 17.82
C SER A 443 -5.06 25.23 16.91
N VAL A 444 -4.60 26.35 17.46
CA VAL A 444 -3.97 27.46 16.69
C VAL A 444 -2.58 27.11 16.13
N TYR A 445 -2.01 25.94 16.41
CA TYR A 445 -0.72 25.51 15.87
C TYR A 445 -0.72 25.35 14.33
N GLU A 446 0.37 25.78 13.71
CA GLU A 446 0.52 25.88 12.24
C GLU A 446 0.42 24.52 11.53
N THR A 447 0.79 23.43 12.19
CA THR A 447 0.70 22.05 11.65
C THR A 447 -0.72 21.60 11.33
N ASN A 448 -1.76 22.26 11.87
CA ASN A 448 -3.15 21.97 11.51
C ASN A 448 -3.55 22.46 10.10
N ILE A 449 -2.72 23.29 9.44
CA ILE A 449 -3.07 23.94 8.16
C ILE A 449 -3.44 22.95 7.05
N PHE A 450 -2.80 21.77 7.04
CA PHE A 450 -2.98 20.71 6.04
C PHE A 450 -4.38 20.08 6.03
N HIS A 451 -5.24 20.37 7.01
CA HIS A 451 -6.58 19.78 7.12
C HIS A 451 -7.72 20.80 6.95
N PHE A 452 -7.43 22.10 6.97
CA PHE A 452 -8.46 23.13 6.86
C PHE A 452 -9.04 23.25 5.44
N GLN A 453 -8.28 22.92 4.39
CA GLN A 453 -8.81 22.89 3.02
C GLN A 453 -9.89 21.81 2.85
N ASP A 454 -9.64 20.58 3.33
CA ASP A 454 -10.61 19.47 3.34
C ASP A 454 -11.91 19.87 4.07
N MET A 455 -11.79 20.49 5.25
CA MET A 455 -12.94 20.90 6.06
C MET A 455 -13.71 22.05 5.43
N GLU A 456 -13.02 22.98 4.77
CA GLU A 456 -13.67 24.10 4.09
C GLU A 456 -14.41 23.61 2.85
N GLN A 457 -13.82 22.73 2.03
CA GLN A 457 -14.53 22.07 0.93
C GLN A 457 -15.78 21.33 1.44
N LEU A 458 -15.63 20.49 2.46
CA LEU A 458 -16.75 19.77 3.08
C LEU A 458 -17.83 20.75 3.58
N PHE A 459 -17.47 21.89 4.16
CA PHE A 459 -18.43 22.91 4.58
C PHE A 459 -19.17 23.55 3.39
N GLN A 460 -18.48 23.89 2.30
CA GLN A 460 -19.09 24.45 1.10
C GLN A 460 -20.14 23.50 0.48
N GLU A 461 -19.88 22.19 0.53
CA GLU A 461 -20.78 21.12 0.10
C GLU A 461 -21.97 20.95 1.08
N VAL A 462 -21.72 20.69 2.36
CA VAL A 462 -22.79 20.27 3.29
C VAL A 462 -23.69 21.42 3.76
N ARG A 463 -23.27 22.69 3.63
CA ARG A 463 -24.08 23.85 4.07
C ARG A 463 -25.41 24.01 3.34
N VAL A 464 -25.56 23.44 2.13
CA VAL A 464 -26.83 23.46 1.39
C VAL A 464 -27.79 22.33 1.82
N MET A 465 -27.32 21.37 2.62
CA MET A 465 -28.12 20.28 3.17
C MET A 465 -28.85 20.73 4.45
N PRO A 466 -30.20 20.81 4.47
CA PRO A 466 -30.92 21.40 5.60
C PRO A 466 -30.84 20.56 6.90
N ASN A 467 -30.62 19.25 6.77
CA ASN A 467 -30.51 18.27 7.84
C ASN A 467 -29.08 18.04 8.35
N VAL A 468 -28.07 18.70 7.77
CA VAL A 468 -26.67 18.61 8.21
C VAL A 468 -26.25 19.88 8.95
N SER A 469 -25.22 19.79 9.78
CA SER A 469 -24.49 20.94 10.33
C SER A 469 -23.03 20.58 10.57
N LEU A 470 -22.12 21.44 10.14
CA LEU A 470 -20.68 21.30 10.36
C LEU A 470 -20.19 22.42 11.29
N LEU A 471 -19.33 22.08 12.25
CA LEU A 471 -18.82 22.99 13.27
C LEU A 471 -17.35 22.71 13.57
N GLY A 472 -16.50 23.72 13.37
CA GLY A 472 -15.14 23.73 13.90
C GLY A 472 -15.13 24.16 15.36
N VAL A 473 -14.53 23.35 16.23
CA VAL A 473 -14.43 23.63 17.67
C VAL A 473 -12.98 23.75 18.07
N ASN A 474 -12.59 24.96 18.44
CA ASN A 474 -11.26 25.22 19.00
C ASN A 474 -11.14 24.63 20.41
N VAL A 475 -10.05 23.90 20.66
CA VAL A 475 -9.76 23.20 21.93
C VAL A 475 -8.49 23.72 22.65
N ASP A 476 -7.94 24.85 22.22
CA ASP A 476 -6.81 25.49 22.90
C ASP A 476 -7.13 25.81 24.37
N SER A 477 -6.07 25.85 25.19
CA SER A 477 -6.13 26.21 26.61
C SER A 477 -7.08 27.39 26.87
N PRO A 478 -7.86 27.37 27.98
CA PRO A 478 -8.71 28.50 28.37
C PRO A 478 -7.99 29.86 28.44
N GLU A 479 -6.66 29.86 28.62
CA GLU A 479 -5.81 31.06 28.62
C GLU A 479 -5.61 31.69 27.22
N MET A 480 -5.84 30.95 26.14
CA MET A 480 -5.72 31.51 24.78
C MET A 480 -6.81 32.56 24.53
N SER A 481 -6.45 33.67 23.88
CA SER A 481 -7.41 34.74 23.61
C SER A 481 -8.31 34.40 22.41
N THR A 482 -9.57 34.84 22.46
CA THR A 482 -10.54 34.64 21.38
C THR A 482 -10.10 35.30 20.07
N GLU A 483 -9.43 36.45 20.18
CA GLU A 483 -8.89 37.22 19.06
C GLU A 483 -7.82 36.43 18.30
N LYS A 484 -6.96 35.68 19.02
CA LYS A 484 -5.97 34.79 18.39
C LYS A 484 -6.62 33.63 17.63
N ILE A 485 -7.64 33.01 18.24
CA ILE A 485 -8.39 31.90 17.61
C ILE A 485 -9.09 32.39 16.33
N LEU A 486 -9.72 33.58 16.37
CA LEU A 486 -10.36 34.17 15.20
C LEU A 486 -9.33 34.53 14.10
N ALA A 487 -8.25 35.23 14.45
CA ALA A 487 -7.18 35.57 13.51
C ALA A 487 -6.55 34.33 12.86
N ALA A 488 -6.37 33.24 13.60
CA ALA A 488 -5.93 31.96 13.06
C ALA A 488 -6.93 31.39 12.06
N SER A 489 -8.24 31.33 12.41
CA SER A 489 -9.26 30.81 11.49
C SER A 489 -9.40 31.64 10.19
N GLU A 490 -9.15 32.95 10.24
CA GLU A 490 -9.06 33.81 9.05
C GLU A 490 -7.80 33.53 8.23
N THR A 491 -6.65 33.36 8.89
CA THR A 491 -5.37 33.01 8.25
C THR A 491 -5.46 31.66 7.53
N PHE A 492 -6.19 30.71 8.11
CA PHE A 492 -6.45 29.39 7.53
C PHE A 492 -7.61 29.34 6.52
N GLY A 493 -8.26 30.49 6.22
CA GLY A 493 -9.30 30.59 5.20
C GLY A 493 -10.67 29.99 5.57
N LEU A 494 -10.90 29.66 6.84
CA LEU A 494 -12.13 28.99 7.28
C LEU A 494 -13.35 29.94 7.21
N THR A 495 -14.34 29.60 6.38
CA THR A 495 -15.67 30.24 6.33
C THR A 495 -16.73 29.42 7.06
N CYS A 496 -16.42 28.20 7.51
CA CYS A 496 -17.30 27.39 8.36
C CYS A 496 -17.58 28.04 9.74
N PRO A 497 -18.67 27.66 10.45
CA PRO A 497 -18.93 28.11 11.81
C PRO A 497 -17.82 27.66 12.78
N ILE A 498 -17.31 28.59 13.58
CA ILE A 498 -16.27 28.33 14.60
C ILE A 498 -16.85 28.55 15.99
N ALA A 499 -16.63 27.58 16.87
CA ALA A 499 -16.91 27.65 18.30
C ALA A 499 -15.67 27.28 19.14
N ARG A 500 -15.77 27.39 20.45
CA ARG A 500 -14.70 27.09 21.42
C ARG A 500 -15.21 26.25 22.58
N ASP A 501 -14.43 25.24 22.98
CA ASP A 501 -14.59 24.56 24.26
C ASP A 501 -13.99 25.40 25.40
N ALA A 502 -14.72 26.44 25.82
CA ALA A 502 -14.31 27.27 26.95
C ALA A 502 -14.26 26.52 28.30
N SER A 503 -14.74 25.28 28.36
CA SER A 503 -14.71 24.45 29.58
C SER A 503 -13.47 23.54 29.66
N GLY A 504 -12.77 23.33 28.54
CA GLY A 504 -11.70 22.34 28.40
C GLY A 504 -12.16 20.88 28.59
N LYS A 505 -13.47 20.61 28.73
CA LYS A 505 -14.01 19.27 29.00
C LYS A 505 -13.83 18.31 27.82
N ILE A 506 -14.00 18.80 26.60
CA ILE A 506 -13.78 18.02 25.37
C ILE A 506 -12.29 17.92 25.08
N ALA A 507 -11.51 18.99 25.29
CA ALA A 507 -10.04 18.90 25.24
C ALA A 507 -9.51 17.79 26.18
N GLN A 508 -9.98 17.76 27.43
CA GLN A 508 -9.66 16.71 28.40
C GLN A 508 -10.15 15.31 27.99
N MET A 509 -11.33 15.20 27.38
CA MET A 509 -11.90 13.94 26.89
C MET A 509 -11.06 13.34 25.76
N LEU A 510 -10.64 14.19 24.80
CA LEU A 510 -9.81 13.77 23.68
C LEU A 510 -8.37 13.46 24.10
N ARG A 511 -7.91 14.01 25.23
CA ARG A 511 -6.55 13.85 25.79
C ARG A 511 -5.42 14.35 24.87
N ASN A 512 -5.77 15.10 23.83
CA ASN A 512 -4.82 15.51 22.79
C ASN A 512 -4.06 16.78 23.20
N GLY A 513 -2.73 16.75 23.11
CA GLY A 513 -1.88 17.93 23.22
C GLY A 513 -1.85 18.77 21.94
N GLU A 514 -1.83 18.13 20.77
CA GLU A 514 -1.46 18.78 19.49
C GLU A 514 -2.25 18.34 18.25
N THR A 515 -3.11 17.31 18.31
CA THR A 515 -3.71 16.67 17.12
C THR A 515 -5.16 17.08 16.79
N PHE A 516 -5.39 17.35 15.50
CA PHE A 516 -6.70 17.54 14.89
C PHE A 516 -7.56 16.25 14.95
N SER A 517 -8.85 16.34 15.28
CA SER A 517 -9.76 15.17 15.34
C SER A 517 -11.16 15.49 14.82
N CYS A 518 -11.88 14.53 14.24
CA CYS A 518 -13.25 14.73 13.77
C CYS A 518 -14.23 13.64 14.22
N PHE A 519 -15.52 14.00 14.25
CA PHE A 519 -16.64 13.12 14.60
C PHE A 519 -17.84 13.41 13.70
N LEU A 520 -18.46 12.36 13.17
CA LEU A 520 -19.76 12.42 12.52
C LEU A 520 -20.81 11.83 13.46
N LEU A 521 -21.80 12.65 13.81
CA LEU A 521 -22.93 12.28 14.65
C LEU A 521 -24.19 12.17 13.80
N ASP A 522 -25.05 11.18 14.06
CA ASP A 522 -26.38 11.14 13.47
C ASP A 522 -27.37 12.12 14.13
N ALA A 523 -28.61 12.12 13.63
CA ALA A 523 -29.72 12.94 14.14
C ALA A 523 -30.10 12.69 15.62
N GLN A 524 -29.63 11.59 16.20
CA GLN A 524 -29.82 11.22 17.62
C GLN A 524 -28.57 11.56 18.46
N GLY A 525 -27.47 11.99 17.83
CA GLY A 525 -26.20 12.31 18.48
C GLY A 525 -25.32 11.09 18.74
N VAL A 526 -25.57 9.95 18.08
CA VAL A 526 -24.71 8.77 18.13
C VAL A 526 -23.53 8.94 17.17
N VAL A 527 -22.32 8.60 17.61
CA VAL A 527 -21.12 8.68 16.78
C VAL A 527 -21.15 7.57 15.72
N GLN A 528 -21.27 7.97 14.45
CA GLN A 528 -21.25 7.09 13.29
C GLN A 528 -19.84 6.92 12.70
N TYR A 529 -19.01 7.96 12.77
CA TYR A 529 -17.61 7.93 12.34
C TYR A 529 -16.77 8.83 13.26
N CYS A 530 -15.51 8.47 13.49
CA CYS A 530 -14.52 9.34 14.12
C CYS A 530 -13.12 9.04 13.59
N ASP A 531 -12.25 10.04 13.68
CA ASP A 531 -10.89 9.97 13.17
C ASP A 531 -9.98 10.99 13.86
N THR A 532 -8.68 10.71 13.85
CA THR A 532 -7.64 11.65 14.25
C THR A 532 -6.87 12.00 12.99
N LEU A 533 -6.98 13.26 12.56
CA LEU A 533 -6.43 13.71 11.31
C LEU A 533 -4.93 14.02 11.51
N SER A 534 -4.14 12.99 11.81
CA SER A 534 -2.70 13.01 11.60
C SER A 534 -2.40 13.06 10.09
N LEU A 535 -1.17 13.45 9.76
CA LEU A 535 -0.73 13.69 8.38
C LEU A 535 -0.86 12.44 7.50
N PHE A 536 -1.25 12.65 6.23
CA PHE A 536 -1.38 11.66 5.15
C PHE A 536 -2.37 10.49 5.37
N HIS A 537 -3.65 10.74 5.05
CA HIS A 537 -4.54 9.69 4.53
C HIS A 537 -5.13 10.16 3.18
N PRO A 538 -4.73 9.56 2.03
CA PRO A 538 -5.07 10.09 0.70
C PRO A 538 -6.53 9.85 0.25
N ASN A 539 -7.32 9.07 1.00
CA ASN A 539 -8.68 8.64 0.61
C ASN A 539 -9.77 9.03 1.64
N ARG A 540 -9.82 10.30 2.06
CA ARG A 540 -10.81 10.77 3.06
C ARG A 540 -12.18 11.07 2.44
N ARG A 541 -13.12 10.14 2.57
CA ARG A 541 -14.48 10.24 2.01
C ARG A 541 -15.50 10.97 2.90
N PHE A 542 -15.13 12.10 3.51
CA PHE A 542 -16.00 12.79 4.47
C PHE A 542 -17.37 13.17 3.90
N SER A 543 -17.42 13.61 2.64
CA SER A 543 -18.67 13.97 1.97
C SER A 543 -19.61 12.76 1.83
N GLU A 544 -19.09 11.62 1.34
CA GLU A 544 -19.83 10.35 1.24
C GLU A 544 -20.43 9.95 2.60
N PHE A 545 -19.60 9.90 3.65
CA PHE A 545 -20.04 9.52 4.99
C PHE A 545 -21.09 10.48 5.55
N VAL A 546 -20.93 11.79 5.37
CA VAL A 546 -21.93 12.78 5.79
C VAL A 546 -23.25 12.59 5.04
N HIS A 547 -23.21 12.35 3.73
CA HIS A 547 -24.40 12.08 2.91
C HIS A 547 -25.13 10.79 3.37
N ARG A 548 -24.39 9.69 3.56
CA ARG A 548 -24.92 8.40 4.05
C ARG A 548 -25.54 8.52 5.45
N ALA A 549 -24.84 9.16 6.39
CA ALA A 549 -25.38 9.41 7.73
C ALA A 549 -26.57 10.38 7.71
N ALA A 550 -26.63 11.33 6.78
CA ALA A 550 -27.76 12.24 6.58
C ALA A 550 -29.00 11.54 5.98
N SER A 551 -28.84 10.45 5.22
CA SER A 551 -29.96 9.59 4.80
C SER A 551 -30.45 8.62 5.89
N GLY A 552 -29.77 8.58 7.05
CA GLY A 552 -30.11 7.68 8.15
C GLY A 552 -29.42 6.31 8.11
N GLU A 553 -28.39 6.15 7.27
CA GLU A 553 -27.53 4.98 7.29
C GLU A 553 -26.64 4.98 8.54
N SER A 554 -26.31 3.79 9.06
CA SER A 554 -25.44 3.64 10.23
C SER A 554 -24.07 3.09 9.83
N LEU A 555 -23.03 3.88 10.09
CA LEU A 555 -21.65 3.64 9.62
C LEU A 555 -20.74 3.04 10.69
N PHE A 556 -21.11 3.10 11.98
CA PHE A 556 -20.16 2.76 13.05
C PHE A 556 -19.73 1.28 13.05
N GLN A 557 -20.54 0.36 12.56
CA GLN A 557 -20.17 -1.06 12.45
C GLN A 557 -19.14 -1.30 11.34
N GLU A 558 -19.28 -0.62 10.21
CA GLU A 558 -18.30 -0.58 9.11
C GLU A 558 -16.99 -0.01 9.64
N ARG A 559 -17.02 1.15 10.32
CA ARG A 559 -15.83 1.78 10.91
C ARG A 559 -15.14 0.93 11.97
N ILE A 560 -15.89 0.23 12.83
CA ILE A 560 -15.32 -0.72 13.81
C ILE A 560 -14.64 -1.91 13.10
N LEU A 561 -15.19 -2.37 11.98
CA LEU A 561 -14.60 -3.45 11.19
C LEU A 561 -13.34 -2.99 10.44
N GLU A 562 -13.33 -1.78 9.88
CA GLU A 562 -12.13 -1.15 9.30
C GLU A 562 -10.99 -1.06 10.32
N LEU A 563 -11.26 -0.50 11.51
CA LEU A 563 -10.25 -0.34 12.55
C LEU A 563 -9.67 -1.69 13.02
N LYS A 564 -10.51 -2.73 13.10
CA LYS A 564 -10.06 -4.09 13.42
C LYS A 564 -9.23 -4.73 12.31
N ARG A 565 -9.52 -4.43 11.04
CA ARG A 565 -8.69 -4.86 9.90
C ARG A 565 -7.34 -4.15 9.94
N ALA A 566 -7.34 -2.82 10.06
CA ALA A 566 -6.12 -2.02 10.14
C ALA A 566 -5.19 -2.46 11.29
N GLU A 567 -5.74 -2.83 12.45
CA GLU A 567 -4.97 -3.39 13.56
C GLU A 567 -4.43 -4.79 13.23
N ALA A 568 -5.22 -5.68 12.62
CA ALA A 568 -4.74 -7.00 12.20
C ALA A 568 -3.65 -6.93 11.12
N ASP A 569 -3.81 -6.02 10.15
CA ASP A 569 -2.85 -5.75 9.08
C ASP A 569 -1.55 -5.15 9.65
N TYR A 570 -1.64 -4.27 10.66
CA TYR A 570 -0.49 -3.76 11.40
C TYR A 570 0.27 -4.88 12.13
N GLN A 571 -0.43 -5.73 12.91
CA GLN A 571 0.19 -6.82 13.67
C GLN A 571 0.89 -7.82 12.74
N GLU A 572 0.28 -8.17 11.60
CA GLU A 572 0.92 -9.04 10.59
C GLU A 572 2.09 -8.33 9.89
N THR A 573 2.02 -7.02 9.62
CA THR A 573 3.14 -6.25 9.05
C THR A 573 4.37 -6.26 9.97
N ILE A 574 4.18 -5.97 11.26
CA ILE A 574 5.26 -6.01 12.25
C ILE A 574 5.82 -7.44 12.42
N ARG A 575 4.95 -8.46 12.32
CA ARG A 575 5.37 -9.86 12.27
C ARG A 575 6.26 -10.18 11.08
N LEU A 576 5.88 -9.78 9.87
CA LEU A 576 6.73 -9.95 8.68
C LEU A 576 8.07 -9.23 8.83
N TRP A 577 8.10 -8.04 9.42
CA TRP A 577 9.37 -7.31 9.62
C TRP A 577 10.31 -8.05 10.57
N VAL A 578 9.78 -8.65 11.64
CA VAL A 578 10.55 -9.52 12.54
C VAL A 578 11.00 -10.80 11.82
N GLU A 579 10.13 -11.44 11.04
CA GLU A 579 10.48 -12.64 10.25
C GLU A 579 11.54 -12.34 9.15
N ASN A 580 11.59 -11.11 8.61
CA ASN A 580 12.61 -10.66 7.65
C ASN A 580 13.90 -10.10 8.29
N GLY A 581 13.89 -9.75 9.58
CA GLY A 581 15.06 -9.23 10.31
C GLY A 581 15.56 -7.83 9.90
N ILE A 582 14.73 -7.03 9.21
CA ILE A 582 15.09 -5.69 8.69
C ILE A 582 14.21 -4.62 9.37
N PHE A 583 14.81 -3.79 10.20
CA PHE A 583 14.13 -2.81 11.05
C PHE A 583 14.57 -1.36 10.74
N LEU A 584 14.18 -0.78 9.61
CA LEU A 584 14.56 0.59 9.23
C LEU A 584 13.48 1.28 8.38
N LYS A 585 13.39 2.61 8.49
CA LYS A 585 12.44 3.42 7.74
C LYS A 585 12.86 3.47 6.28
N GLU A 586 12.09 2.78 5.44
CA GLU A 586 12.10 3.00 3.99
C GLU A 586 11.85 4.50 3.77
N THR A 587 12.83 5.19 3.18
CA THR A 587 12.71 6.64 2.97
C THR A 587 11.63 6.88 1.92
N GLU A 588 10.68 7.78 2.19
CA GLU A 588 9.63 8.19 1.22
C GLU A 588 10.19 8.84 -0.06
N THR A 589 11.50 9.09 -0.11
CA THR A 589 12.26 9.41 -1.33
C THR A 589 12.49 8.23 -2.26
N GLU A 590 12.17 6.99 -1.86
CA GLU A 590 11.73 5.97 -2.80
C GLU A 590 10.21 6.07 -3.05
N LYS A 591 9.83 7.14 -3.74
CA LYS A 591 9.29 6.84 -5.07
C LYS A 591 10.34 5.95 -5.72
N ILE A 592 10.13 4.64 -5.71
CA ILE A 592 10.83 3.76 -6.65
C ILE A 592 10.51 4.40 -7.99
N GLU A 593 11.48 5.10 -8.59
CA GLU A 593 11.38 5.58 -9.96
C GLU A 593 11.26 4.29 -10.74
N ILE A 594 10.02 3.92 -11.07
CA ILE A 594 9.71 2.63 -11.66
C ILE A 594 10.35 2.67 -13.04
N THR A 595 11.57 2.16 -13.10
CA THR A 595 12.52 2.59 -14.11
C THR A 595 12.06 2.02 -15.44
N GLU A 596 12.38 2.69 -16.54
CA GLU A 596 12.07 2.10 -17.85
C GLU A 596 12.66 0.69 -17.91
N PRO A 597 11.85 -0.35 -18.20
CA PRO A 597 12.31 -1.72 -18.21
C PRO A 597 13.48 -1.89 -19.16
N ARG A 598 14.57 -2.41 -18.61
CA ARG A 598 15.71 -2.82 -19.40
C ARG A 598 15.39 -4.15 -20.07
N ILE A 599 15.05 -4.10 -21.36
CA ILE A 599 14.82 -5.30 -22.17
C ILE A 599 16.15 -6.04 -22.35
N GLU A 600 16.28 -7.22 -21.73
CA GLU A 600 17.44 -8.08 -21.91
C GLU A 600 17.45 -8.77 -23.30
N PRO A 601 18.63 -9.17 -23.82
CA PRO A 601 18.73 -9.86 -25.11
C PRO A 601 17.91 -11.17 -25.17
N ALA A 602 17.45 -11.53 -26.37
CA ALA A 602 16.70 -12.77 -26.58
C ALA A 602 17.48 -14.01 -26.08
N SER A 603 16.78 -14.89 -25.37
CA SER A 603 17.32 -16.16 -24.88
C SER A 603 16.52 -17.36 -25.36
N GLU A 604 17.12 -18.55 -25.23
CA GLU A 604 16.42 -19.82 -25.44
C GLU A 604 15.91 -20.39 -24.10
N PRO A 605 14.72 -21.02 -24.08
CA PRO A 605 14.28 -21.83 -22.95
C PRO A 605 15.25 -23.00 -22.68
N VAL A 606 15.30 -23.46 -21.43
CA VAL A 606 16.24 -24.49 -20.95
C VAL A 606 15.59 -25.89 -20.88
N ALA A 607 14.31 -25.95 -20.53
CA ALA A 607 13.51 -27.16 -20.33
C ALA A 607 12.52 -27.43 -21.48
N CYS A 608 12.11 -26.40 -22.22
CA CYS A 608 11.18 -26.47 -23.34
C CYS A 608 11.89 -26.25 -24.69
N ARG A 609 11.31 -26.79 -25.77
CA ARG A 609 11.66 -26.43 -27.15
C ARG A 609 10.84 -25.21 -27.59
N LYS A 610 11.53 -24.13 -27.97
CA LYS A 610 10.96 -23.00 -28.71
C LYS A 610 11.15 -23.24 -30.21
N LYS A 611 10.10 -23.06 -31.00
CA LYS A 611 10.14 -23.08 -32.46
C LYS A 611 9.43 -21.86 -33.01
N GLU A 612 10.15 -21.02 -33.75
CA GLU A 612 9.54 -19.95 -34.53
C GLU A 612 8.75 -20.56 -35.70
N LEU A 613 7.49 -20.15 -35.84
CA LEU A 613 6.62 -20.54 -36.94
C LEU A 613 6.71 -19.53 -38.10
N TRP A 614 6.69 -18.24 -37.76
CA TRP A 614 6.87 -17.11 -38.68
C TRP A 614 7.04 -15.79 -37.91
N VAL A 615 7.57 -14.78 -38.61
CA VAL A 615 7.62 -13.37 -38.19
C VAL A 615 6.99 -12.50 -39.27
N SER A 616 6.17 -11.53 -38.86
CA SER A 616 5.54 -10.54 -39.73
C SER A 616 6.03 -9.14 -39.39
N GLU A 617 7.04 -8.66 -40.13
CA GLU A 617 7.68 -7.33 -39.98
C GLU A 617 6.96 -6.23 -40.77
N THR A 618 5.78 -6.52 -41.33
CA THR A 618 5.03 -5.59 -42.20
C THR A 618 3.98 -4.77 -41.46
N LEU A 619 3.99 -4.82 -40.12
CA LEU A 619 3.00 -4.23 -39.23
C LEU A 619 3.54 -2.95 -38.57
N TYR A 620 2.64 -2.02 -38.22
CA TYR A 620 3.00 -0.70 -37.71
C TYR A 620 2.60 -0.53 -36.24
N SER A 621 3.54 -0.70 -35.31
CA SER A 621 3.29 -0.60 -33.86
C SER A 621 2.08 -1.43 -33.39
N PRO A 622 2.07 -2.77 -33.61
CA PRO A 622 0.97 -3.64 -33.19
C PRO A 622 0.82 -3.70 -31.65
N THR A 623 -0.42 -3.73 -31.14
CA THR A 623 -0.71 -3.70 -29.69
C THR A 623 -1.64 -4.82 -29.20
N SER A 624 -2.70 -5.15 -29.94
CA SER A 624 -3.65 -6.20 -29.54
C SER A 624 -3.69 -7.29 -30.59
N ILE A 625 -3.52 -8.55 -30.15
CA ILE A 625 -3.63 -9.74 -31.01
C ILE A 625 -4.90 -10.49 -30.63
N LEU A 626 -5.73 -10.80 -31.61
CA LEU A 626 -6.97 -11.55 -31.46
C LEU A 626 -7.02 -12.68 -32.50
N PRO A 627 -6.58 -13.90 -32.16
CA PRO A 627 -6.68 -15.06 -33.03
C PRO A 627 -8.14 -15.51 -33.20
N GLU A 628 -8.54 -15.87 -34.42
CA GLU A 628 -9.84 -16.48 -34.70
C GLU A 628 -9.63 -17.87 -35.36
N PRO A 629 -9.39 -18.94 -34.58
CA PRO A 629 -9.04 -20.27 -35.10
C PRO A 629 -10.06 -20.83 -36.11
N GLU A 630 -11.36 -20.70 -35.81
CA GLU A 630 -12.47 -21.15 -36.68
C GLU A 630 -12.50 -20.42 -38.03
N LYS A 631 -12.06 -19.17 -38.06
CA LYS A 631 -11.98 -18.33 -39.27
C LYS A 631 -10.59 -18.41 -39.93
N LYS A 632 -9.66 -19.19 -39.36
CA LYS A 632 -8.26 -19.36 -39.81
C LYS A 632 -7.54 -18.05 -40.11
N ARG A 633 -7.73 -17.04 -39.24
CA ARG A 633 -7.08 -15.73 -39.36
C ARG A 633 -6.73 -15.16 -38.00
N ILE A 634 -5.84 -14.17 -37.98
CA ILE A 634 -5.41 -13.47 -36.76
C ILE A 634 -5.63 -11.98 -37.00
N LEU A 635 -6.39 -11.34 -36.12
CA LEU A 635 -6.62 -9.89 -36.15
C LEU A 635 -5.56 -9.21 -35.29
N VAL A 636 -4.91 -8.18 -35.81
CA VAL A 636 -3.90 -7.39 -35.09
C VAL A 636 -4.27 -5.92 -35.17
N LEU A 637 -4.50 -5.30 -34.01
CA LEU A 637 -4.66 -3.85 -33.89
C LEU A 637 -3.28 -3.20 -34.08
N GLU A 638 -3.16 -2.35 -35.09
CA GLU A 638 -1.92 -1.64 -35.44
C GLU A 638 -2.18 -0.13 -35.62
N ASN A 639 -1.14 0.68 -35.35
CA ASN A 639 -1.15 2.15 -35.42
C ASN A 639 -2.23 2.83 -34.53
N GLY A 640 -2.86 2.10 -33.61
CA GLY A 640 -3.93 2.59 -32.74
C GLY A 640 -5.26 2.93 -33.44
N ASN A 641 -5.37 2.72 -34.76
CA ASN A 641 -6.57 3.09 -35.54
C ASN A 641 -6.92 2.12 -36.68
N SER A 642 -6.21 0.99 -36.81
CA SER A 642 -6.44 0.05 -37.90
C SER A 642 -6.26 -1.41 -37.46
N VAL A 643 -6.94 -2.33 -38.14
CA VAL A 643 -6.79 -3.77 -37.90
C VAL A 643 -6.23 -4.44 -39.14
N ALA A 644 -5.06 -5.06 -38.99
CA ALA A 644 -4.48 -5.97 -39.97
C ALA A 644 -5.05 -7.38 -39.78
N VAL A 645 -5.37 -8.04 -40.88
CA VAL A 645 -5.81 -9.44 -40.91
C VAL A 645 -4.65 -10.29 -41.44
N LEU A 646 -4.08 -11.13 -40.59
CA LEU A 646 -3.02 -12.06 -40.95
C LEU A 646 -3.63 -13.43 -41.30
N ASP A 647 -3.08 -14.06 -42.33
CA ASP A 647 -3.32 -15.47 -42.64
C ASP A 647 -2.55 -16.41 -41.67
N PRO A 648 -2.78 -17.74 -41.71
CA PRO A 648 -2.08 -18.69 -40.83
C PRO A 648 -0.54 -18.72 -40.96
N LEU A 649 0.01 -18.10 -42.02
CA LEU A 649 1.45 -18.00 -42.28
C LEU A 649 2.01 -16.62 -41.88
N GLY A 650 1.22 -15.81 -41.18
CA GLY A 650 1.62 -14.49 -40.68
C GLY A 650 1.59 -13.38 -41.72
N LYS A 651 1.15 -13.67 -42.95
CA LYS A 651 1.12 -12.66 -44.00
C LYS A 651 -0.14 -11.80 -43.87
N VAL A 652 0.03 -10.48 -43.89
CA VAL A 652 -1.11 -9.55 -43.95
C VAL A 652 -1.87 -9.75 -45.25
N ALA A 653 -3.10 -10.24 -45.14
CA ALA A 653 -4.03 -10.44 -46.24
C ALA A 653 -4.87 -9.17 -46.49
N GLU A 654 -5.38 -8.55 -45.43
CA GLU A 654 -6.26 -7.39 -45.47
C GLU A 654 -5.90 -6.37 -44.39
N ARG A 655 -6.35 -5.13 -44.56
CA ARG A 655 -6.22 -4.03 -43.59
C ARG A 655 -7.51 -3.22 -43.58
N HIS A 656 -8.01 -2.94 -42.38
CA HIS A 656 -9.21 -2.13 -42.17
C HIS A 656 -8.83 -0.91 -41.34
N LEU A 657 -8.91 0.28 -41.95
CA LEU A 657 -8.85 1.53 -41.20
C LEU A 657 -10.19 1.70 -40.46
N LEU A 658 -10.15 1.90 -39.14
CA LEU A 658 -11.35 2.03 -38.34
C LEU A 658 -11.88 3.47 -38.42
N PRO A 659 -13.19 3.68 -38.63
CA PRO A 659 -13.78 5.02 -38.69
C PRO A 659 -13.94 5.62 -37.27
N ILE A 660 -12.83 6.07 -36.70
CA ILE A 660 -12.74 6.72 -35.38
C ILE A 660 -12.24 8.18 -35.53
N PRO A 661 -12.49 9.05 -34.53
CA PRO A 661 -11.88 10.38 -34.44
C PRO A 661 -10.33 10.38 -34.46
N GLU A 662 -9.71 11.46 -34.94
CA GLU A 662 -8.24 11.59 -35.01
C GLU A 662 -7.56 11.69 -33.64
N ASP A 663 -8.30 12.05 -32.58
CA ASP A 663 -7.80 12.16 -31.21
C ASP A 663 -7.96 10.87 -30.38
N GLU A 664 -8.52 9.82 -30.96
CA GLU A 664 -8.64 8.50 -30.36
C GLU A 664 -7.43 7.62 -30.67
N PHE A 665 -6.99 6.87 -29.67
CA PHE A 665 -5.96 5.85 -29.82
C PHE A 665 -6.45 4.57 -29.17
N LEU A 666 -6.59 3.51 -29.97
CA LEU A 666 -7.09 2.21 -29.54
C LEU A 666 -5.93 1.34 -29.07
N GLU A 667 -6.09 0.72 -27.91
CA GLU A 667 -5.06 -0.13 -27.29
C GLU A 667 -5.44 -1.61 -27.33
N THR A 668 -6.74 -1.93 -27.23
CA THR A 668 -7.24 -3.30 -27.05
C THR A 668 -8.35 -3.64 -28.04
N LEU A 669 -8.37 -4.88 -28.53
CA LEU A 669 -9.41 -5.43 -29.38
C LEU A 669 -10.00 -6.70 -28.75
N ARG A 670 -11.34 -6.78 -28.67
CA ARG A 670 -12.11 -7.95 -28.24
C ARG A 670 -13.13 -8.33 -29.31
N SER A 671 -13.62 -9.57 -29.29
CA SER A 671 -14.77 -10.00 -30.09
C SER A 671 -15.74 -10.83 -29.28
N VAL A 672 -16.99 -10.89 -29.74
CA VAL A 672 -17.99 -11.84 -29.29
C VAL A 672 -18.87 -12.27 -30.48
N GLU A 673 -19.28 -13.53 -30.51
CA GLU A 673 -20.26 -14.01 -31.48
C GLU A 673 -21.67 -13.80 -30.93
N THR A 674 -22.55 -13.24 -31.76
CA THR A 674 -23.97 -13.03 -31.44
C THR A 674 -24.85 -13.79 -32.42
N SER A 675 -26.15 -13.88 -32.14
CA SER A 675 -27.14 -14.42 -33.09
C SER A 675 -27.17 -13.68 -34.44
N ALA A 676 -26.70 -12.43 -34.50
CA ALA A 676 -26.56 -11.60 -35.70
C ALA A 676 -25.15 -11.66 -36.34
N GLY A 677 -24.23 -12.45 -35.79
CA GLY A 677 -22.82 -12.55 -36.21
C GLY A 677 -21.84 -11.86 -35.26
N THR A 678 -20.57 -11.79 -35.66
CA THR A 678 -19.49 -11.26 -34.81
C THR A 678 -19.63 -9.76 -34.56
N VAL A 679 -19.44 -9.35 -33.31
CA VAL A 679 -19.24 -7.96 -32.90
C VAL A 679 -17.81 -7.81 -32.39
N TYR A 680 -17.10 -6.78 -32.86
CA TYR A 680 -15.78 -6.41 -32.33
C TYR A 680 -15.91 -5.18 -31.43
N ALA A 681 -15.23 -5.18 -30.30
CA ALA A 681 -15.06 -4.01 -29.45
C ALA A 681 -13.59 -3.56 -29.53
N ALA A 682 -13.35 -2.38 -30.09
CA ALA A 682 -12.05 -1.72 -30.06
C ALA A 682 -12.06 -0.63 -28.99
N ILE A 683 -11.04 -0.62 -28.13
CA ILE A 683 -11.06 0.09 -26.86
C ILE A 683 -9.87 1.04 -26.79
N GLY A 684 -10.17 2.33 -26.60
CA GLY A 684 -9.22 3.42 -26.36
C GLY A 684 -9.71 4.27 -25.19
N LYS A 685 -9.82 5.60 -25.36
CA LYS A 685 -10.52 6.45 -24.39
C LYS A 685 -12.01 6.11 -24.33
N ARG A 686 -12.58 5.74 -25.48
CA ARG A 686 -13.94 5.21 -25.67
C ARG A 686 -13.92 3.78 -26.19
N ILE A 687 -15.08 3.14 -26.13
CA ILE A 687 -15.37 1.82 -26.67
C ILE A 687 -16.09 1.98 -28.01
N PHE A 688 -15.51 1.45 -29.08
CA PHE A 688 -16.10 1.44 -30.42
C PHE A 688 -16.52 0.02 -30.79
N LEU A 689 -17.83 -0.18 -31.02
CA LEU A 689 -18.39 -1.46 -31.44
C LEU A 689 -18.55 -1.49 -32.96
N PHE A 690 -18.05 -2.56 -33.58
CA PHE A 690 -18.11 -2.80 -35.02
C PHE A 690 -18.80 -4.11 -35.36
N ASP A 691 -19.39 -4.20 -36.55
CA ASP A 691 -19.88 -5.46 -37.11
C ASP A 691 -18.76 -6.29 -37.76
N ALA A 692 -19.11 -7.49 -38.26
CA ALA A 692 -18.19 -8.40 -38.94
C ALA A 692 -17.51 -7.82 -40.20
N SER A 693 -18.00 -6.68 -40.73
CA SER A 693 -17.49 -5.95 -41.90
C SER A 693 -16.80 -4.63 -41.53
N TRP A 694 -16.55 -4.38 -40.23
CA TRP A 694 -15.97 -3.15 -39.68
C TRP A 694 -16.83 -1.89 -39.83
N ASN A 695 -18.15 -2.04 -40.04
CA ASN A 695 -19.05 -0.89 -39.95
C ASN A 695 -19.29 -0.54 -38.48
N PRO A 696 -19.27 0.75 -38.10
CA PRO A 696 -19.52 1.17 -36.72
C PRO A 696 -20.99 0.92 -36.35
N LYS A 697 -21.21 0.24 -35.22
CA LYS A 697 -22.53 -0.01 -34.62
C LYS A 697 -22.87 0.99 -33.52
N THR A 698 -21.91 1.28 -32.64
CA THR A 698 -22.13 2.05 -31.40
C THR A 698 -20.79 2.57 -30.88
N VAL A 699 -20.80 3.70 -30.19
CA VAL A 699 -19.66 4.21 -29.39
C VAL A 699 -20.14 4.50 -27.96
N TYR A 700 -19.33 4.14 -26.96
CA TYR A 700 -19.60 4.41 -25.55
C TYR A 700 -18.35 4.93 -24.81
N PRO A 701 -18.44 5.99 -23.98
CA PRO A 701 -19.57 6.90 -23.86
C PRO A 701 -19.91 7.55 -25.22
N PRO A 702 -21.18 7.92 -25.47
CA PRO A 702 -21.57 8.55 -26.71
C PRO A 702 -20.78 9.85 -26.92
N MET A 703 -20.40 10.15 -28.17
CA MET A 703 -19.75 11.43 -28.48
C MET A 703 -20.72 12.57 -28.16
N GLN A 704 -20.32 13.47 -27.25
CA GLN A 704 -21.14 14.60 -26.83
C GLN A 704 -21.47 15.52 -28.02
N ASN A 705 -22.74 15.90 -28.13
CA ASN A 705 -23.09 17.27 -28.51
C ASN A 705 -23.30 18.02 -27.18
N ASP A 706 -22.79 19.24 -27.06
CA ASP A 706 -22.82 20.03 -25.81
C ASP A 706 -24.23 20.44 -25.32
N ASP A 707 -25.29 20.13 -26.07
CA ASP A 707 -26.66 20.60 -25.84
C ASP A 707 -27.70 19.44 -25.78
N VAL A 708 -27.73 18.64 -24.71
CA VAL A 708 -28.89 17.78 -24.39
C VAL A 708 -29.27 17.90 -22.90
N PRO A 709 -30.46 18.44 -22.56
CA PRO A 709 -30.87 18.61 -21.17
C PRO A 709 -31.11 17.26 -20.49
N HIS A 710 -30.71 17.16 -19.21
CA HIS A 710 -30.82 15.94 -18.42
C HIS A 710 -32.28 15.52 -18.21
N ALA A 711 -32.57 14.26 -18.53
CA ALA A 711 -33.84 13.59 -18.21
C ALA A 711 -33.74 12.76 -16.92
N ASP A 712 -34.90 12.50 -16.35
CA ASP A 712 -35.11 12.32 -14.91
C ASP A 712 -34.78 10.91 -14.38
N GLY A 713 -33.93 10.83 -13.34
CA GLY A 713 -33.64 9.60 -12.58
C GLY A 713 -32.23 9.59 -11.97
N GLU A 714 -32.13 9.68 -10.64
CA GLU A 714 -30.85 9.97 -9.94
C GLU A 714 -29.72 8.99 -10.29
N SER A 715 -29.89 7.67 -10.14
CA SER A 715 -28.84 6.68 -10.43
C SER A 715 -28.41 6.62 -11.91
N VAL A 716 -29.36 6.77 -12.84
CA VAL A 716 -29.07 6.78 -14.29
C VAL A 716 -28.42 8.12 -14.71
N SER A 717 -28.71 9.21 -13.99
CA SER A 717 -28.10 10.52 -14.23
C SER A 717 -26.63 10.59 -13.81
N LYS A 718 -26.20 9.81 -12.79
CA LYS A 718 -24.78 9.67 -12.41
C LYS A 718 -24.03 8.83 -13.47
N ALA A 719 -24.59 7.68 -13.87
CA ALA A 719 -23.99 6.79 -14.88
C ALA A 719 -23.87 7.37 -16.31
N ARG A 720 -24.55 8.49 -16.63
CA ARG A 720 -24.38 9.22 -17.89
C ARG A 720 -23.32 10.34 -17.84
N LYS A 721 -22.70 10.56 -16.68
CA LYS A 721 -21.60 11.52 -16.47
C LYS A 721 -20.25 10.82 -16.33
N THR A 722 -20.07 9.65 -16.95
CA THR A 722 -18.74 9.03 -17.05
C THR A 722 -17.83 9.94 -17.88
N HIS A 723 -16.89 10.59 -17.21
CA HIS A 723 -15.89 11.47 -17.83
C HIS A 723 -14.51 10.80 -17.90
N GLY A 724 -14.31 9.72 -17.14
CA GLY A 724 -13.13 8.87 -17.17
C GLY A 724 -12.86 8.16 -18.50
N ALA A 725 -11.58 7.92 -18.79
CA ALA A 725 -11.17 7.02 -19.88
C ALA A 725 -11.41 5.55 -19.49
N VAL A 726 -11.67 4.69 -20.48
CA VAL A 726 -11.94 3.25 -20.24
C VAL A 726 -10.70 2.54 -19.67
N SER A 727 -10.85 1.93 -18.50
CA SER A 727 -9.77 1.19 -17.83
C SER A 727 -9.73 -0.28 -18.25
N ASP A 728 -10.88 -0.97 -18.30
CA ASP A 728 -11.00 -2.34 -18.79
C ASP A 728 -12.40 -2.64 -19.38
N VAL A 729 -12.47 -3.67 -20.23
CA VAL A 729 -13.71 -4.17 -20.82
C VAL A 729 -13.71 -5.69 -20.86
N LEU A 730 -14.69 -6.28 -20.17
CA LEU A 730 -15.06 -7.68 -20.32
C LEU A 730 -16.28 -7.78 -21.25
N LEU A 731 -16.24 -8.68 -22.23
CA LEU A 731 -17.26 -8.84 -23.26
C LEU A 731 -17.71 -10.30 -23.29
N GLY A 732 -19.02 -10.56 -23.29
CA GLY A 732 -19.58 -11.92 -23.31
C GLY A 732 -20.94 -12.03 -22.63
N ASP A 733 -21.61 -13.17 -22.85
CA ASP A 733 -22.79 -13.59 -22.08
C ASP A 733 -22.28 -14.18 -20.74
N TRP A 734 -22.27 -13.35 -19.70
CA TRP A 734 -21.74 -13.72 -18.38
C TRP A 734 -22.84 -14.02 -17.35
N ASP A 735 -24.08 -13.60 -17.57
CA ASP A 735 -25.21 -13.99 -16.71
C ASP A 735 -26.02 -15.22 -17.23
N ARG A 736 -25.65 -15.73 -18.42
CA ARG A 736 -26.22 -16.90 -19.11
C ARG A 736 -27.66 -16.68 -19.57
N ASP A 737 -28.06 -15.46 -19.94
CA ASP A 737 -29.38 -15.18 -20.53
C ASP A 737 -29.46 -15.49 -22.04
N GLY A 738 -28.30 -15.60 -22.71
CA GLY A 738 -28.16 -15.94 -24.13
C GLY A 738 -27.85 -14.75 -25.06
N GLU A 739 -27.84 -13.51 -24.56
CA GLU A 739 -27.50 -12.30 -25.31
C GLU A 739 -26.22 -11.63 -24.73
N PRO A 740 -25.08 -11.65 -25.45
CA PRO A 740 -23.83 -11.15 -24.88
C PRO A 740 -23.83 -9.66 -24.57
N GLU A 741 -23.27 -9.27 -23.42
CA GLU A 741 -23.16 -7.87 -23.02
C GLU A 741 -21.71 -7.41 -22.82
N LEU A 742 -21.57 -6.12 -22.50
CA LEU A 742 -20.30 -5.46 -22.29
C LEU A 742 -20.25 -4.90 -20.86
N TYR A 743 -19.21 -5.29 -20.12
CA TYR A 743 -18.95 -4.83 -18.75
C TYR A 743 -17.77 -3.86 -18.82
N ALA A 744 -18.04 -2.56 -18.61
CA ALA A 744 -17.09 -1.47 -18.82
C ALA A 744 -16.65 -0.84 -17.50
N ALA A 745 -15.33 -0.77 -17.30
CA ALA A 745 -14.68 -0.05 -16.21
C ALA A 745 -14.04 1.25 -16.72
N PHE A 746 -13.92 2.24 -15.83
CA PHE A 746 -13.41 3.57 -16.14
C PHE A 746 -12.44 4.04 -15.05
N TRP A 747 -11.46 4.85 -15.45
CA TRP A 747 -10.59 5.59 -14.53
C TRP A 747 -11.34 6.77 -13.89
N GLU A 748 -11.00 7.11 -12.65
CA GLU A 748 -11.57 8.22 -11.87
C GLU A 748 -13.07 8.08 -11.54
N GLU A 749 -13.66 6.89 -11.74
CA GLU A 749 -15.07 6.60 -11.45
C GLU A 749 -15.26 5.66 -10.24
N GLU A 750 -16.40 5.79 -9.57
CA GLU A 750 -16.82 5.00 -8.38
C GLU A 750 -17.74 3.80 -8.73
N ALA A 751 -17.79 3.43 -10.01
CA ALA A 751 -18.62 2.32 -10.48
C ALA A 751 -18.09 1.73 -11.80
N PHE A 752 -18.54 0.53 -12.12
CA PHE A 752 -18.46 -0.05 -13.47
C PHE A 752 -19.86 -0.35 -14.00
N LEU A 753 -20.02 -0.50 -15.31
CA LEU A 753 -21.32 -0.56 -15.97
C LEU A 753 -21.54 -1.87 -16.71
N LYS A 754 -22.76 -2.42 -16.65
CA LYS A 754 -23.25 -3.41 -17.62
C LYS A 754 -23.94 -2.65 -18.74
N LEU A 755 -23.49 -2.84 -19.97
CA LEU A 755 -23.93 -2.16 -21.18
C LEU A 755 -24.40 -3.19 -22.21
N SER A 756 -25.52 -2.94 -22.86
CA SER A 756 -25.91 -3.71 -24.05
C SER A 756 -24.93 -3.45 -25.21
N LEU A 757 -24.94 -4.31 -26.24
CA LEU A 757 -24.19 -4.07 -27.48
C LEU A 757 -24.72 -2.91 -28.34
N THR A 758 -25.70 -2.15 -27.84
CA THR A 758 -26.14 -0.85 -28.39
C THR A 758 -25.82 0.33 -27.46
N GLY A 759 -25.04 0.11 -26.39
CA GLY A 759 -24.60 1.15 -25.45
C GLY A 759 -25.66 1.58 -24.44
N GLU A 760 -26.72 0.79 -24.24
CA GLU A 760 -27.73 1.04 -23.22
C GLU A 760 -27.22 0.55 -21.85
N VAL A 761 -27.31 1.40 -20.81
CA VAL A 761 -26.91 1.02 -19.45
C VAL A 761 -27.98 0.10 -18.86
N MET A 762 -27.61 -1.15 -18.61
CA MET A 762 -28.47 -2.21 -18.07
C MET A 762 -28.37 -2.30 -16.54
N ALA A 763 -27.16 -2.11 -15.99
CA ALA A 763 -26.91 -2.11 -14.55
C ALA A 763 -25.65 -1.30 -14.19
N VAL A 764 -25.52 -0.93 -12.91
CA VAL A 764 -24.40 -0.15 -12.35
C VAL A 764 -23.85 -0.93 -11.14
N GLY A 765 -22.56 -1.26 -11.17
CA GLY A 765 -21.85 -1.91 -10.07
C GLY A 765 -21.16 -0.88 -9.19
N GLU A 766 -21.79 -0.51 -8.08
CA GLU A 766 -21.28 0.43 -7.08
C GLU A 766 -20.46 -0.30 -5.99
N GLY A 767 -19.79 0.45 -5.11
CA GLY A 767 -18.98 -0.11 -4.02
C GLY A 767 -17.55 -0.50 -4.43
N VAL A 768 -17.07 0.04 -5.54
CA VAL A 768 -15.69 -0.05 -6.04
C VAL A 768 -15.22 1.33 -6.49
N SER A 769 -13.92 1.51 -6.73
CA SER A 769 -13.35 2.79 -7.15
C SER A 769 -12.07 2.57 -7.97
N ASN A 770 -11.94 3.26 -9.11
CA ASN A 770 -10.80 3.07 -10.02
C ASN A 770 -10.61 1.58 -10.39
N VAL A 771 -11.60 0.97 -11.02
CA VAL A 771 -11.56 -0.46 -11.40
C VAL A 771 -10.43 -0.71 -12.40
N PHE A 772 -9.47 -1.55 -12.03
CA PHE A 772 -8.31 -1.92 -12.85
C PHE A 772 -8.60 -3.05 -13.83
N GLN A 773 -9.41 -4.05 -13.43
CA GLN A 773 -9.72 -5.22 -14.24
C GLN A 773 -11.05 -5.88 -13.83
N ILE A 774 -11.79 -6.38 -14.81
CA ILE A 774 -12.98 -7.22 -14.63
C ILE A 774 -12.69 -8.62 -15.21
N ALA A 775 -12.80 -9.65 -14.39
CA ALA A 775 -12.71 -11.04 -14.82
C ALA A 775 -14.03 -11.78 -14.53
N GLY A 776 -14.49 -12.60 -15.47
CA GLY A 776 -15.71 -13.40 -15.30
C GLY A 776 -15.41 -14.85 -14.92
N MET A 777 -16.25 -15.41 -14.06
CA MET A 777 -16.26 -16.83 -13.67
C MET A 777 -17.61 -17.43 -14.10
N LYS A 778 -17.58 -18.25 -15.14
CA LYS A 778 -18.79 -18.74 -15.83
C LYS A 778 -19.08 -20.21 -15.64
N ASN A 779 -18.24 -20.99 -14.96
CA ASN A 779 -18.45 -22.43 -14.78
C ASN A 779 -19.07 -22.78 -13.41
N LEU A 780 -19.07 -21.84 -12.46
CA LEU A 780 -19.77 -21.94 -11.17
C LEU A 780 -21.29 -22.20 -11.31
N GLU A 781 -21.92 -22.77 -10.28
CA GLU A 781 -23.39 -22.96 -10.24
C GLU A 781 -24.12 -21.63 -10.48
N LYS A 782 -23.63 -20.57 -9.85
CA LYS A 782 -24.00 -19.17 -10.09
C LYS A 782 -22.80 -18.43 -10.67
N PRO A 783 -22.90 -17.87 -11.89
CA PRO A 783 -21.83 -17.04 -12.45
C PRO A 783 -21.51 -15.83 -11.58
N GLU A 784 -20.25 -15.43 -11.57
CA GLU A 784 -19.74 -14.30 -10.79
C GLU A 784 -18.78 -13.44 -11.63
N LEU A 785 -18.73 -12.15 -11.33
CA LEU A 785 -17.67 -11.26 -11.78
C LEU A 785 -16.72 -10.99 -10.61
N LYS A 786 -15.43 -11.03 -10.88
CA LYS A 786 -14.34 -10.65 -9.97
C LYS A 786 -13.77 -9.33 -10.48
N VAL A 787 -13.92 -8.30 -9.67
CA VAL A 787 -13.59 -6.90 -9.99
C VAL A 787 -12.45 -6.47 -9.08
N ILE A 788 -11.35 -6.00 -9.69
CA ILE A 788 -10.18 -5.48 -8.99
C ILE A 788 -10.20 -3.96 -9.10
N ASP A 789 -10.09 -3.27 -7.98
CA ASP A 789 -10.13 -1.81 -7.89
C ASP A 789 -8.87 -1.25 -7.20
N GLN A 790 -8.82 0.06 -6.93
CA GLN A 790 -7.62 0.67 -6.31
C GLN A 790 -7.24 0.15 -4.91
N SER A 791 -8.15 -0.56 -4.21
CA SER A 791 -7.79 -1.25 -2.97
C SER A 791 -6.91 -2.48 -3.21
N GLY A 792 -6.91 -3.02 -4.44
CA GLY A 792 -6.29 -4.29 -4.79
C GLY A 792 -6.96 -5.52 -4.21
N ALA A 793 -8.15 -5.37 -3.59
CA ALA A 793 -8.99 -6.48 -3.17
C ALA A 793 -9.80 -7.06 -4.35
N ILE A 794 -10.34 -8.26 -4.16
CA ILE A 794 -11.27 -8.90 -5.10
C ILE A 794 -12.72 -8.63 -4.65
N SER A 795 -13.42 -7.75 -5.35
CA SER A 795 -14.86 -7.53 -5.18
C SER A 795 -15.63 -8.49 -6.08
N THR A 796 -16.58 -9.23 -5.50
CA THR A 796 -17.40 -10.23 -6.21
C THR A 796 -18.79 -9.67 -6.51
N PHE A 797 -19.19 -9.68 -7.77
CA PHE A 797 -20.47 -9.16 -8.25
C PHE A 797 -21.30 -10.22 -8.98
N SER A 798 -22.62 -10.09 -8.91
CA SER A 798 -23.54 -10.81 -9.79
C SER A 798 -23.51 -10.21 -11.21
N PRO A 799 -23.27 -10.99 -12.29
CA PRO A 799 -23.19 -10.46 -13.65
C PRO A 799 -24.53 -9.96 -14.20
N LYS A 800 -25.65 -10.27 -13.55
CA LYS A 800 -26.99 -9.90 -14.03
C LYS A 800 -27.37 -8.46 -13.70
N ASP A 801 -27.22 -8.11 -12.43
CA ASP A 801 -27.70 -6.88 -11.79
C ASP A 801 -26.58 -6.04 -11.19
N LEU A 802 -25.33 -6.52 -11.25
CA LEU A 802 -24.15 -5.91 -10.62
C LEU A 802 -24.33 -5.67 -9.10
N GLU A 803 -25.06 -6.56 -8.43
CA GLU A 803 -25.13 -6.55 -6.96
C GLU A 803 -23.83 -7.09 -6.35
N LEU A 804 -23.18 -6.30 -5.48
CA LEU A 804 -21.98 -6.68 -4.73
C LEU A 804 -22.31 -7.80 -3.72
N LYS A 805 -21.63 -8.95 -3.84
CA LYS A 805 -21.81 -10.14 -3.00
C LYS A 805 -20.78 -10.28 -1.89
N GLY A 806 -19.61 -9.65 -2.04
CA GLY A 806 -18.55 -9.65 -1.03
C GLY A 806 -17.26 -9.02 -1.54
N VAL A 807 -16.40 -8.61 -0.61
CA VAL A 807 -15.07 -8.06 -0.88
C VAL A 807 -14.04 -8.88 -0.12
N GLN A 808 -13.05 -9.40 -0.84
CA GLN A 808 -12.01 -10.26 -0.30
C GLN A 808 -10.64 -9.63 -0.51
N ALA A 809 -10.01 -9.17 0.58
CA ALA A 809 -8.62 -8.75 0.55
C ALA A 809 -7.69 -9.96 0.36
N ILE A 810 -6.60 -9.80 -0.38
CA ILE A 810 -5.50 -10.77 -0.43
C ILE A 810 -4.46 -10.28 0.59
N PRO A 811 -4.13 -11.06 1.64
CA PRO A 811 -3.19 -10.62 2.67
C PRO A 811 -1.85 -10.19 2.07
N GLN A 812 -1.33 -9.02 2.49
CA GLN A 812 -0.01 -8.50 2.10
C GLN A 812 0.17 -8.20 0.60
N ARG A 813 -0.92 -8.13 -0.18
CA ARG A 813 -0.92 -7.92 -1.63
C ARG A 813 -1.91 -6.82 -2.04
N THR A 814 -1.50 -5.95 -2.95
CA THR A 814 -2.42 -5.11 -3.72
C THR A 814 -2.50 -5.68 -5.13
N LEU A 815 -3.62 -6.30 -5.51
CA LEU A 815 -3.77 -6.87 -6.84
C LEU A 815 -3.95 -5.77 -7.90
N CYS A 816 -3.26 -5.90 -9.03
CA CYS A 816 -3.26 -4.95 -10.15
C CYS A 816 -3.78 -5.57 -11.47
N SER A 817 -4.03 -6.88 -11.47
CA SER A 817 -4.54 -7.65 -12.61
C SER A 817 -5.01 -9.02 -12.12
N LEU A 818 -6.08 -9.55 -12.71
CA LEU A 818 -6.61 -10.89 -12.46
C LEU A 818 -6.99 -11.56 -13.79
N LYS A 819 -6.59 -12.82 -13.96
CA LYS A 819 -6.97 -13.70 -15.04
C LYS A 819 -7.64 -14.95 -14.48
N VAL A 820 -8.70 -15.39 -15.15
CA VAL A 820 -9.45 -16.61 -14.83
C VAL A 820 -9.36 -17.55 -16.04
N HIS A 821 -9.14 -18.83 -15.80
CA HIS A 821 -9.18 -19.87 -16.84
C HIS A 821 -9.55 -21.22 -16.24
N ASP A 822 -10.10 -22.14 -17.05
CA ASP A 822 -10.35 -23.53 -16.65
C ASP A 822 -9.39 -24.42 -17.46
N PHE A 823 -8.32 -24.89 -16.82
CA PHE A 823 -7.32 -25.73 -17.48
C PHE A 823 -7.69 -27.21 -17.53
N GLY A 824 -8.49 -27.68 -16.56
CA GLY A 824 -8.92 -29.08 -16.47
C GLY A 824 -10.05 -29.45 -17.43
N VAL A 825 -10.80 -28.46 -17.93
CA VAL A 825 -12.12 -28.61 -18.57
C VAL A 825 -13.09 -29.39 -17.65
N ASP A 826 -12.90 -29.26 -16.35
CA ASP A 826 -13.67 -29.94 -15.30
C ASP A 826 -14.70 -29.01 -14.63
N GLY A 827 -14.70 -27.72 -15.00
CA GLY A 827 -15.56 -26.68 -14.45
C GLY A 827 -14.91 -25.90 -13.31
N ASN A 828 -13.72 -26.27 -12.85
CA ASN A 828 -12.99 -25.53 -11.81
C ASN A 828 -12.12 -24.46 -12.44
N GLU A 829 -12.60 -23.21 -12.42
CA GLU A 829 -11.86 -22.06 -12.93
C GLU A 829 -10.73 -21.66 -11.96
N GLU A 830 -9.48 -21.85 -12.36
CA GLU A 830 -8.29 -21.34 -11.69
C GLU A 830 -8.09 -19.83 -11.91
N MET A 831 -7.45 -19.17 -10.93
CA MET A 831 -7.20 -17.74 -10.96
C MET A 831 -5.73 -17.41 -10.70
N ALA A 832 -5.19 -16.51 -11.52
CA ALA A 832 -3.84 -15.95 -11.36
C ALA A 832 -3.84 -14.45 -11.67
N GLY A 833 -3.04 -13.67 -10.94
CA GLY A 833 -3.01 -12.22 -11.05
C GLY A 833 -1.61 -11.63 -10.87
N ILE A 834 -1.47 -10.35 -11.18
CA ILE A 834 -0.25 -9.58 -10.88
C ILE A 834 -0.55 -8.74 -9.64
N ALA A 835 0.25 -8.91 -8.59
CA ALA A 835 0.16 -8.15 -7.35
C ALA A 835 1.41 -7.29 -7.14
N LEU A 836 1.22 -6.12 -6.54
CA LEU A 836 2.26 -5.44 -5.80
C LEU A 836 2.38 -6.10 -4.43
N GLY A 837 3.58 -6.59 -4.10
CA GLY A 837 3.91 -7.02 -2.74
C GLY A 837 4.41 -5.86 -1.88
N VAL A 838 4.68 -6.16 -0.61
CA VAL A 838 5.46 -5.28 0.28
C VAL A 838 6.75 -4.85 -0.44
N ARG A 839 7.07 -3.54 -0.41
CA ARG A 839 8.16 -2.88 -1.16
C ARG A 839 7.96 -2.74 -2.69
N VAL A 840 6.71 -2.63 -3.16
CA VAL A 840 6.34 -2.28 -4.55
C VAL A 840 6.85 -3.27 -5.62
N LYS A 841 7.35 -4.45 -5.23
CA LYS A 841 7.79 -5.47 -6.19
C LYS A 841 6.58 -6.14 -6.83
N PHE A 842 6.55 -6.16 -8.16
CA PHE A 842 5.59 -6.96 -8.90
C PHE A 842 5.84 -8.44 -8.63
N LYS A 843 4.75 -9.18 -8.36
CA LYS A 843 4.72 -10.64 -8.34
C LYS A 843 3.57 -11.14 -9.19
N ALA A 844 3.73 -12.29 -9.83
CA ALA A 844 2.59 -13.09 -10.23
C ALA A 844 2.14 -13.95 -9.04
N VAL A 845 0.83 -14.07 -8.83
CA VAL A 845 0.23 -14.82 -7.72
C VAL A 845 -0.91 -15.69 -8.24
N GLY A 846 -0.97 -16.94 -7.79
CA GLY A 846 -2.16 -17.79 -7.89
C GLY A 846 -3.05 -17.59 -6.68
N VAL A 847 -4.35 -17.49 -6.87
CA VAL A 847 -5.31 -17.22 -5.78
C VAL A 847 -6.53 -18.12 -5.83
N THR A 848 -7.06 -18.48 -4.66
CA THR A 848 -8.34 -19.18 -4.53
C THR A 848 -9.54 -18.24 -4.65
N LEU A 849 -10.74 -18.81 -4.75
CA LEU A 849 -12.02 -18.08 -4.68
C LEU A 849 -12.19 -17.24 -3.41
N ASP A 850 -11.63 -17.70 -2.28
CA ASP A 850 -11.58 -17.00 -0.99
C ASP A 850 -10.33 -16.11 -0.83
N GLY A 851 -9.63 -15.78 -1.92
CA GLY A 851 -8.54 -14.80 -1.95
C GLY A 851 -7.26 -15.25 -1.22
N LYS A 852 -7.12 -16.54 -0.96
CA LYS A 852 -5.90 -17.11 -0.37
C LYS A 852 -4.85 -17.32 -1.47
N GLU A 853 -3.63 -16.89 -1.20
CA GLU A 853 -2.49 -17.18 -2.09
C GLU A 853 -2.20 -18.70 -2.15
N LEU A 854 -2.11 -19.23 -3.36
CA LEU A 854 -1.74 -20.62 -3.67
C LEU A 854 -0.25 -20.74 -3.99
N TRP A 855 0.28 -19.76 -4.73
CA TRP A 855 1.65 -19.69 -5.19
C TRP A 855 2.02 -18.23 -5.54
N ASN A 856 3.31 -17.90 -5.54
CA ASN A 856 3.80 -16.64 -6.08
C ASN A 856 5.15 -16.79 -6.80
N LEU A 857 5.39 -15.88 -7.74
CA LEU A 857 6.63 -15.73 -8.51
C LEU A 857 7.05 -14.26 -8.44
N ASP A 858 8.30 -13.99 -8.05
CA ASP A 858 8.89 -12.65 -8.12
C ASP A 858 9.09 -12.23 -9.58
N LEU A 859 8.71 -10.99 -9.91
CA LEU A 859 8.94 -10.40 -11.23
C LEU A 859 9.97 -9.26 -11.14
N PRO A 860 10.64 -8.93 -12.26
CA PRO A 860 11.54 -7.78 -12.35
C PRO A 860 10.86 -6.47 -11.94
N ASN A 861 11.58 -5.64 -11.19
CA ASN A 861 11.03 -4.43 -10.55
C ASN A 861 11.00 -3.21 -11.49
N TYR A 862 10.27 -3.32 -12.60
CA TYR A 862 10.11 -2.26 -13.61
C TYR A 862 8.64 -1.97 -13.92
N ALA A 863 8.38 -0.86 -14.60
CA ALA A 863 7.04 -0.48 -15.05
C ALA A 863 6.67 -1.22 -16.33
N TYR A 864 5.40 -1.64 -16.46
CA TYR A 864 4.87 -2.01 -17.77
C TYR A 864 4.76 -0.76 -18.64
N GLN A 865 5.55 -0.67 -19.71
CA GLN A 865 5.51 0.48 -20.65
C GLN A 865 4.23 0.56 -21.48
N ARG A 866 3.43 -0.53 -21.53
CA ARG A 866 2.22 -0.66 -22.35
C ARG A 866 1.15 -1.43 -21.58
N LYS A 867 -0.12 -1.14 -21.89
CA LYS A 867 -1.26 -1.96 -21.48
C LYS A 867 -1.26 -3.27 -22.27
N ILE A 868 -0.78 -4.34 -21.64
CA ILE A 868 -0.71 -5.70 -22.20
C ILE A 868 -1.45 -6.70 -21.32
N GLU A 869 -1.84 -7.83 -21.90
CA GLU A 869 -2.26 -9.02 -21.15
C GLU A 869 -1.04 -9.60 -20.43
N LYS A 870 -0.93 -9.33 -19.12
CA LYS A 870 0.23 -9.74 -18.29
C LYS A 870 0.23 -11.24 -17.95
N ILE A 871 -0.96 -11.84 -17.92
CA ILE A 871 -1.17 -13.27 -17.64
C ILE A 871 -2.15 -13.83 -18.67
N LEU A 872 -1.76 -14.94 -19.29
CA LEU A 872 -2.51 -15.63 -20.34
C LEU A 872 -2.55 -17.15 -20.07
N PRO A 873 -3.56 -17.87 -20.57
CA PRO A 873 -3.47 -19.31 -20.68
C PRO A 873 -2.38 -19.67 -21.70
N LEU A 874 -1.46 -20.52 -21.29
CA LEU A 874 -0.41 -21.12 -22.09
C LEU A 874 -0.91 -22.44 -22.68
N TYR A 875 -0.62 -22.68 -23.95
CA TYR A 875 -0.81 -23.97 -24.62
C TYR A 875 0.56 -24.48 -25.09
N MET A 876 0.89 -25.73 -24.81
CA MET A 876 2.15 -26.37 -25.18
C MET A 876 1.94 -27.73 -25.84
N ASP A 877 2.82 -28.06 -26.77
CA ASP A 877 2.85 -29.36 -27.44
C ASP A 877 3.51 -30.44 -26.55
N SER A 878 2.98 -31.66 -26.56
CA SER A 878 3.58 -32.82 -25.89
C SER A 878 3.26 -34.11 -26.63
N GLU A 879 4.06 -35.16 -26.43
CA GLU A 879 4.04 -36.40 -27.24
C GLU A 879 2.69 -37.14 -27.32
N SER A 880 1.72 -36.81 -26.47
CA SER A 880 0.39 -37.44 -26.45
C SER A 880 -0.80 -36.47 -26.41
N GLU A 881 -0.69 -35.31 -25.78
CA GLU A 881 -1.80 -34.36 -25.53
C GLU A 881 -1.30 -32.91 -25.49
N VAL A 882 -2.18 -31.93 -25.74
CA VAL A 882 -1.86 -30.51 -25.50
C VAL A 882 -1.83 -30.25 -24.00
N ARG A 883 -0.70 -29.76 -23.48
CA ARG A 883 -0.59 -29.31 -22.10
C ARG A 883 -0.96 -27.84 -21.97
N THR A 884 -1.51 -27.48 -20.83
CA THR A 884 -1.92 -26.11 -20.53
C THR A 884 -1.33 -25.62 -19.20
N GLY A 885 -1.33 -24.31 -18.99
CA GLY A 885 -0.78 -23.66 -17.80
C GLY A 885 -0.83 -22.14 -17.90
N TRP A 886 -0.07 -21.43 -17.07
CA TRP A 886 0.02 -19.96 -17.14
C TRP A 886 1.22 -19.51 -17.97
N LEU A 887 1.02 -18.50 -18.80
CA LEU A 887 2.09 -17.65 -19.31
C LEU A 887 2.03 -16.33 -18.55
N VAL A 888 3.10 -15.99 -17.84
CA VAL A 888 3.28 -14.70 -17.17
C VAL A 888 4.32 -13.89 -17.94
N ILE A 889 4.00 -12.64 -18.25
CA ILE A 889 4.88 -11.71 -18.97
C ILE A 889 5.43 -10.69 -17.96
N GLY A 890 6.75 -10.69 -17.76
CA GLY A 890 7.41 -9.74 -16.87
C GLY A 890 7.43 -8.31 -17.45
N PRO A 891 7.59 -7.27 -16.61
CA PRO A 891 7.69 -5.87 -17.08
C PRO A 891 8.82 -5.62 -18.08
N ASP A 892 9.89 -6.40 -18.02
CA ASP A 892 11.05 -6.42 -18.93
C ASP A 892 10.87 -7.29 -20.18
N SER A 893 9.66 -7.80 -20.41
CA SER A 893 9.34 -8.75 -21.51
C SER A 893 10.04 -10.12 -21.39
N SER A 894 10.41 -10.53 -20.17
CA SER A 894 10.63 -11.94 -19.82
C SER A 894 9.33 -12.75 -19.91
N LEU A 895 9.44 -14.01 -20.29
CA LEU A 895 8.33 -14.95 -20.48
C LEU A 895 8.51 -16.13 -19.53
N HIS A 896 7.58 -16.26 -18.58
CA HIS A 896 7.60 -17.28 -17.53
C HIS A 896 6.50 -18.30 -17.82
N LEU A 897 6.90 -19.53 -18.09
CA LEU A 897 6.02 -20.65 -18.45
C LEU A 897 5.74 -21.45 -17.17
N MET A 898 4.48 -21.58 -16.75
CA MET A 898 4.13 -22.17 -15.44
C MET A 898 3.02 -23.23 -15.59
N GLU A 899 3.01 -24.26 -14.74
CA GLU A 899 1.87 -25.17 -14.59
C GLU A 899 0.69 -24.45 -13.88
N PRO A 900 -0.58 -24.91 -14.00
CA PRO A 900 -1.73 -24.29 -13.31
C PRO A 900 -1.53 -24.14 -11.79
N THR A 901 -0.78 -25.09 -11.20
CA THR A 901 -0.37 -25.14 -9.79
C THR A 901 0.67 -24.10 -9.38
N GLY A 902 1.21 -23.31 -10.32
CA GLY A 902 2.22 -22.30 -10.08
C GLY A 902 3.66 -22.78 -10.11
N MET A 903 3.91 -24.05 -10.43
CA MET A 903 5.29 -24.52 -10.62
C MET A 903 5.86 -23.97 -11.94
N LEU A 904 6.98 -23.25 -11.86
CA LEU A 904 7.71 -22.79 -13.04
C LEU A 904 8.20 -23.99 -13.86
N ILE A 905 7.86 -24.00 -15.15
CA ILE A 905 8.30 -24.98 -16.14
C ILE A 905 9.63 -24.51 -16.75
N ASP A 906 9.67 -23.24 -17.17
CA ASP A 906 10.82 -22.63 -17.87
C ASP A 906 10.68 -21.10 -17.94
N GLU A 907 11.76 -20.41 -18.28
CA GLU A 907 11.84 -18.95 -18.38
C GLU A 907 12.76 -18.54 -19.55
N PHE A 908 12.36 -17.56 -20.36
CA PHE A 908 13.24 -16.97 -21.38
C PHE A 908 12.86 -15.53 -21.74
N HIS A 909 13.81 -14.79 -22.32
CA HIS A 909 13.61 -13.41 -22.78
C HIS A 909 13.26 -13.37 -24.27
N PHE A 910 12.27 -12.57 -24.64
CA PHE A 910 11.90 -12.37 -26.05
C PHE A 910 12.90 -11.49 -26.81
N GLY A 911 13.66 -10.63 -26.12
CA GLY A 911 14.66 -9.74 -26.72
C GLY A 911 14.10 -8.49 -27.40
N LYS A 912 12.78 -8.29 -27.36
CA LYS A 912 12.08 -7.06 -27.77
C LYS A 912 11.03 -6.74 -26.69
N LEU A 913 10.68 -5.45 -26.58
CA LEU A 913 9.51 -5.02 -25.81
C LEU A 913 8.26 -5.73 -26.35
N ILE A 914 7.54 -6.46 -25.49
CA ILE A 914 6.25 -7.05 -25.82
C ILE A 914 5.19 -5.95 -25.73
N THR A 915 4.54 -5.66 -26.86
CA THR A 915 3.46 -4.68 -26.97
C THR A 915 2.08 -5.32 -26.98
N GLY A 916 2.00 -6.65 -27.07
CA GLY A 916 0.76 -7.44 -27.07
C GLY A 916 1.05 -8.93 -27.14
N ALA A 917 0.15 -9.76 -26.62
CA ALA A 917 0.31 -11.21 -26.62
C ALA A 917 -1.03 -11.94 -26.70
N ALA A 918 -1.04 -13.13 -27.31
CA ALA A 918 -2.18 -14.06 -27.30
C ALA A 918 -1.68 -15.51 -27.44
N SER A 919 -2.38 -16.47 -26.83
CA SER A 919 -2.10 -17.90 -27.03
C SER A 919 -3.38 -18.71 -27.15
N CYS A 920 -3.36 -19.69 -28.06
CA CYS A 920 -4.45 -20.61 -28.31
C CYS A 920 -3.95 -21.81 -29.12
N VAL A 921 -4.78 -22.84 -29.28
CA VAL A 921 -4.59 -23.84 -30.35
C VAL A 921 -5.07 -23.23 -31.66
N PHE A 922 -4.18 -23.08 -32.63
CA PHE A 922 -4.45 -22.49 -33.94
C PHE A 922 -3.99 -23.42 -35.07
N ASP A 923 -4.85 -23.67 -36.05
CA ASP A 923 -4.62 -24.66 -37.12
C ASP A 923 -4.12 -26.03 -36.60
N GLY A 924 -4.70 -26.48 -35.49
CA GLY A 924 -4.43 -27.78 -34.88
C GLY A 924 -3.14 -27.90 -34.07
N ARG A 925 -2.42 -26.80 -33.79
CA ARG A 925 -1.22 -26.80 -32.93
C ARG A 925 -1.24 -25.69 -31.88
N PRO A 926 -0.51 -25.82 -30.76
CA PRO A 926 -0.33 -24.73 -29.81
C PRO A 926 0.48 -23.58 -30.40
N CYS A 927 -0.08 -22.36 -30.34
CA CYS A 927 0.56 -21.14 -30.81
C CYS A 927 0.62 -20.09 -29.70
N LEU A 928 1.76 -19.42 -29.59
CA LEU A 928 1.98 -18.19 -28.83
C LEU A 928 2.31 -17.07 -29.81
N PHE A 929 1.47 -16.05 -29.87
CA PHE A 929 1.66 -14.86 -30.71
C PHE A 929 2.14 -13.70 -29.83
N LEU A 930 3.24 -13.07 -30.23
CA LEU A 930 3.86 -11.94 -29.52
C LEU A 930 4.03 -10.76 -30.48
N ALA A 931 3.53 -9.59 -30.08
CA ALA A 931 3.74 -8.33 -30.76
C ALA A 931 4.92 -7.58 -30.15
N ALA A 932 5.70 -6.94 -31.00
CA ALA A 932 6.71 -5.94 -30.69
C ALA A 932 6.48 -4.69 -31.57
N PRO A 933 7.11 -3.53 -31.29
CA PRO A 933 6.83 -2.29 -32.01
C PRO A 933 6.98 -2.34 -33.55
N ASP A 934 7.73 -3.32 -34.06
CA ASP A 934 8.06 -3.51 -35.48
C ASP A 934 7.53 -4.82 -36.09
N SER A 935 6.93 -5.72 -35.30
CA SER A 935 6.68 -7.09 -35.75
C SER A 935 5.64 -7.86 -34.92
N VAL A 936 5.03 -8.89 -35.51
CA VAL A 936 4.35 -9.97 -34.77
C VAL A 936 5.03 -11.30 -35.08
N THR A 937 5.36 -12.05 -34.03
CA THR A 937 6.01 -13.37 -34.11
C THR A 937 5.06 -14.46 -33.63
N ALA A 938 4.98 -15.57 -34.35
CA ALA A 938 4.30 -16.78 -33.91
C ALA A 938 5.33 -17.83 -33.47
N LEU A 939 5.17 -18.32 -32.24
CA LEU A 939 5.98 -19.36 -31.62
C LEU A 939 5.15 -20.61 -31.34
N GLU A 940 5.78 -21.77 -31.46
CA GLU A 940 5.30 -23.06 -30.97
C GLU A 940 6.22 -23.45 -29.80
N ILE A 941 5.63 -23.66 -28.62
CA ILE A 941 6.33 -24.12 -27.42
C ILE A 941 5.95 -25.58 -27.20
N GLY A 942 6.95 -26.47 -27.13
CA GLY A 942 6.76 -27.88 -26.81
C GLY A 942 7.70 -28.34 -25.70
N ARG A 943 7.38 -29.44 -25.04
CA ARG A 943 8.25 -30.08 -24.03
C ARG A 943 9.21 -31.08 -24.67
#